data_AF-A0A058ZC89-F1
#
_entry.id   AF-A0A058ZC89-F1
#
_cell.length_a   1.000
_cell.length_b   1.000
_cell.length_c   1.000
_cell.angle_alpha   90.00
_cell.angle_beta   90.00
_cell.angle_gamma   90.00
#
_symmetry.space_group_name_H-M   'P 1'
#
loop_
_entity.id
_entity.type
_entity.pdbx_description
1 polymer ?
#
loop_
_entity_poly.entity_id
_entity_poly.type
_entity_poly.pdbx_seq_one_letter_code
_entity_poly.pdbx_strand_id
1 'polypeptide(L)'
;MGTPKSVLLRRQRAALRPPTGNADEAPTISGPAPPATSAAVPCGAPLVSTRHLLAAVLLLRLAQALLQRTAFSPDEFWQSLEPAYFLAFGSGNLTWEWTATRLRGWLHPGLFACVYFLLGKLGLEGTRLLILGPRLLQGLIAFATDMATWRLGSRLFSRAAGRWALLFSVGLWFNGYALTRTLGNSLETCLLAWALALWPCAQTPARGTRYVPGLALAALAAAVRPTALVYCLPLGLVELASLVSTARGGLSAKRRLAVGWVLLCTLVGMTVFALNAQLDRRLYALAAEHFLGPGEAAAGLAQLWSWRPTLLNFLRFNFTLSLSSFYGVHGWLWYWTEGITVVVGVWLVPLAAGVAGALARPPGDPFARRIGWLLTPAIFFVVVHSLLAHKEHRFILPVVPACLAVAGAGMERLVDGLAPGPVLAHSEATSPAPRSRFLAGGLVMAGLLANLLAFLFFGFIHQAAPIGASLFLRRMAPGSEGILMLTPCHLTPLASYLGDMRGTPVRFTTCEPPLPEEALSPDFVASLRRRAAMDVPGSRAPLRGSTSPYADAPGNIFVTVAAGAGYRPETDLLFSAGSSAETLQTATSLMEAEVFAGRKPSFVVLYEGLLRRLGQLDPALLEGYELCAEFSDGPVRVDSRYEGQLLILCRDVAE
;
A
#
# COMPACT_ATOMS: atom_id res chain seq x y z
N MET A 1 -36.49 27.27 50.87
CA MET A 1 -37.02 28.44 50.11
C MET A 1 -35.97 29.55 50.18
N GLY A 2 -35.87 30.37 49.13
CA GLY A 2 -34.70 31.24 48.78
C GLY A 2 -34.34 32.33 49.79
N THR A 3 -33.34 33.21 49.61
CA THR A 3 -32.59 33.74 48.43
C THR A 3 -31.45 34.67 48.98
N PRO A 4 -30.61 35.38 48.17
CA PRO A 4 -29.15 35.52 48.37
C PRO A 4 -28.65 36.92 48.80
N LYS A 5 -27.32 37.07 48.99
CA LYS A 5 -26.63 38.37 49.01
C LYS A 5 -25.32 38.37 48.21
N SER A 6 -25.19 39.36 47.33
CA SER A 6 -23.99 39.84 46.63
C SER A 6 -23.80 41.32 46.93
N VAL A 7 -22.56 41.79 47.17
CA VAL A 7 -22.27 43.20 47.49
C VAL A 7 -20.88 43.64 46.97
N LEU A 8 -20.92 44.70 46.12
CA LEU A 8 -20.00 45.84 45.86
C LEU A 8 -18.54 45.57 45.39
N LEU A 9 -18.05 45.94 44.19
CA LEU A 9 -18.02 47.14 43.30
C LEU A 9 -17.02 48.28 43.63
N ARG A 10 -15.97 48.35 42.78
CA ARG A 10 -15.24 49.49 42.15
C ARG A 10 -15.46 50.93 42.66
N ARG A 11 -14.34 51.62 42.95
CA ARG A 11 -13.87 52.98 42.58
C ARG A 11 -12.50 53.18 43.31
N GLN A 12 -11.47 53.91 42.88
CA GLN A 12 -11.33 55.12 42.06
C GLN A 12 -9.83 55.29 41.68
N ARG A 13 -9.56 55.97 40.56
CA ARG A 13 -8.25 56.55 40.16
C ARG A 13 -8.03 57.87 40.89
N ALA A 14 -6.77 58.19 41.25
CA ALA A 14 -6.03 59.42 40.89
C ALA A 14 -5.07 59.93 42.00
N ALA A 15 -3.87 60.32 41.54
CA ALA A 15 -2.95 61.34 42.06
C ALA A 15 -2.29 61.16 43.44
N LEU A 16 -0.94 61.11 43.45
CA LEU A 16 -0.07 62.06 44.14
C LEU A 16 1.42 61.82 43.76
N ARG A 17 2.12 62.93 43.55
CA ARG A 17 3.55 63.09 43.16
C ARG A 17 4.51 62.85 44.35
N PRO A 18 5.83 62.71 44.10
CA PRO A 18 6.81 62.18 45.06
C PRO A 18 7.44 63.28 45.93
N PRO A 19 8.15 62.95 47.03
CA PRO A 19 9.11 63.84 47.63
C PRO A 19 10.55 63.47 47.25
N THR A 20 11.29 64.50 46.87
CA THR A 20 12.75 64.61 46.77
C THR A 20 13.37 64.79 48.15
N GLY A 21 14.52 64.18 48.42
CA GLY A 21 15.35 64.46 49.60
C GLY A 21 16.67 63.67 49.56
N ASN A 22 17.78 64.40 49.51
CA ASN A 22 19.16 63.92 49.33
C ASN A 22 19.86 63.56 50.66
N ALA A 23 20.96 62.81 50.48
CA ALA A 23 22.16 62.67 51.32
C ALA A 23 22.10 61.66 52.49
N ASP A 24 22.81 60.53 52.34
CA ASP A 24 24.11 60.34 53.01
C ASP A 24 24.87 59.14 52.42
N GLU A 25 26.19 59.32 52.27
CA GLU A 25 27.17 58.37 51.73
C GLU A 25 27.54 57.27 52.75
N ALA A 26 27.66 56.03 52.28
CA ALA A 26 28.49 54.97 52.88
C ALA A 26 28.80 53.86 51.83
N PRO A 27 29.93 53.14 51.96
CA PRO A 27 30.82 52.86 50.83
C PRO A 27 30.53 51.59 50.02
N THR A 28 31.02 51.64 48.79
CA THR A 28 31.08 50.60 47.76
C THR A 28 31.88 49.36 48.18
N ILE A 29 31.20 48.20 48.22
CA ILE A 29 31.85 46.88 48.09
C ILE A 29 31.54 46.36 46.69
N SER A 30 32.57 46.28 45.86
CA SER A 30 32.53 45.74 44.50
C SER A 30 32.26 44.23 44.51
N GLY A 31 31.03 43.82 44.18
CA GLY A 31 30.70 42.46 43.79
C GLY A 31 31.00 42.23 42.30
N PRO A 32 31.40 41.00 41.88
CA PRO A 32 31.77 40.73 40.50
C PRO A 32 30.56 40.85 39.56
N ALA A 33 30.80 41.43 38.39
CA ALA A 33 29.83 41.60 37.32
C ALA A 33 29.22 40.25 36.88
N PRO A 34 27.94 40.23 36.48
CA PRO A 34 27.34 39.04 35.89
C PRO A 34 28.07 38.67 34.58
N PRO A 35 28.28 37.38 34.28
CA PRO A 35 28.98 36.97 33.08
C PRO A 35 28.23 37.46 31.84
N ALA A 36 29.00 38.05 30.92
CA ALA A 36 28.55 38.51 29.62
C ALA A 36 27.75 37.42 28.91
N THR A 37 26.56 37.79 28.41
CA THR A 37 25.78 37.00 27.47
C THR A 37 26.67 36.53 26.32
N SER A 38 26.92 35.22 26.25
CA SER A 38 27.59 34.60 25.11
C SER A 38 26.75 34.89 23.86
N ALA A 39 27.29 35.72 22.96
CA ALA A 39 26.75 35.92 21.64
C ALA A 39 26.54 34.56 20.98
N ALA A 40 25.30 34.27 20.58
CA ALA A 40 24.95 33.07 19.84
C ALA A 40 25.78 33.03 18.56
N VAL A 41 26.61 32.00 18.42
CA VAL A 41 27.27 31.67 17.16
C VAL A 41 26.16 31.48 16.10
N PRO A 42 26.13 32.24 15.00
CA PRO A 42 25.13 32.05 13.96
C PRO A 42 25.41 30.71 13.28
N CYS A 43 24.61 29.71 13.64
CA CYS A 43 24.55 28.45 12.92
C CYS A 43 24.15 28.76 11.47
N GLY A 44 25.05 28.50 10.52
CA GLY A 44 24.89 28.84 9.11
C GLY A 44 23.49 28.50 8.61
N ALA A 45 22.87 29.44 7.89
CA ALA A 45 21.57 29.23 7.27
C ALA A 45 21.60 27.92 6.47
N PRO A 46 20.55 27.08 6.54
CA PRO A 46 20.50 25.88 5.72
C PRO A 46 20.64 26.29 4.25
N LEU A 47 21.60 25.69 3.54
CA LEU A 47 21.88 25.94 2.11
C LEU A 47 20.63 25.78 1.20
N VAL A 48 19.58 25.12 1.70
CA VAL A 48 18.29 24.94 1.02
C VAL A 48 17.14 25.28 1.97
N SER A 49 16.23 26.17 1.55
CA SER A 49 15.01 26.47 2.30
C SER A 49 14.07 25.25 2.32
N THR A 50 13.39 25.00 3.45
CA THR A 50 12.47 23.86 3.65
C THR A 50 11.46 23.71 2.52
N ARG A 51 10.97 24.83 1.95
CA ARG A 51 10.02 24.80 0.83
C ARG A 51 10.60 24.15 -0.43
N HIS A 52 11.86 24.45 -0.75
CA HIS A 52 12.54 23.87 -1.91
C HIS A 52 12.81 22.39 -1.72
N LEU A 53 13.18 21.97 -0.50
CA LEU A 53 13.33 20.54 -0.16
C LEU A 53 12.00 19.80 -0.36
N LEU A 54 10.90 20.32 0.17
CA LEU A 54 9.58 19.71 0.03
C LEU A 54 9.14 19.62 -1.44
N ALA A 55 9.38 20.68 -2.23
CA ALA A 55 9.12 20.66 -3.66
C ALA A 55 9.98 19.62 -4.38
N ALA A 56 11.27 19.50 -4.04
CA ALA A 56 12.15 18.50 -4.63
C ALA A 56 11.70 17.06 -4.31
N VAL A 57 11.28 16.78 -3.07
CA VAL A 57 10.74 15.45 -2.70
C VAL A 57 9.44 15.16 -3.45
N LEU A 58 8.53 16.14 -3.55
CA LEU A 58 7.29 15.99 -4.30
C LEU A 58 7.57 15.68 -5.79
N LEU A 59 8.42 16.49 -6.43
CA LEU A 59 8.80 16.30 -7.83
C LEU A 59 9.46 14.95 -8.06
N LEU A 60 10.32 14.51 -7.14
CA LEU A 60 10.95 13.19 -7.22
C LEU A 60 9.92 12.06 -7.13
N ARG A 61 8.96 12.11 -6.18
CA ARG A 61 7.92 11.07 -6.06
C ARG A 61 6.98 11.04 -7.25
N LEU A 62 6.62 12.21 -7.79
CA LEU A 62 5.85 12.29 -9.02
C LEU A 62 6.65 11.71 -10.20
N ALA A 63 7.93 12.04 -10.33
CA ALA A 63 8.79 11.49 -11.37
C ALA A 63 8.91 9.95 -11.24
N GLN A 64 9.15 9.44 -10.04
CA GLN A 64 9.21 7.99 -9.80
C GLN A 64 7.90 7.29 -10.14
N ALA A 65 6.74 7.84 -9.76
CA ALA A 65 5.43 7.25 -10.07
C ALA A 65 5.10 7.29 -11.57
N LEU A 66 5.46 8.38 -12.26
CA LEU A 66 5.16 8.58 -13.67
C LEU A 66 6.09 7.80 -14.60
N LEU A 67 7.39 7.75 -14.28
CA LEU A 67 8.42 7.26 -15.19
C LEU A 67 8.64 5.75 -15.10
N GLN A 68 8.25 5.10 -14.00
CA GLN A 68 8.38 3.64 -13.86
C GLN A 68 7.69 2.89 -15.00
N ARG A 69 8.37 1.87 -15.53
CA ARG A 69 7.93 1.12 -16.73
C ARG A 69 7.68 -0.35 -16.47
N THR A 70 7.82 -0.78 -15.22
CA THR A 70 7.77 -2.20 -14.83
C THR A 70 6.50 -2.52 -14.07
N ALA A 71 6.14 -3.80 -13.98
CA ALA A 71 5.12 -4.33 -13.09
C ALA A 71 5.79 -5.02 -11.90
N PHE A 72 5.25 -4.87 -10.69
CA PHE A 72 5.75 -5.51 -9.47
C PHE A 72 4.77 -6.57 -8.95
N SER A 73 3.48 -6.25 -8.92
CA SER A 73 2.45 -7.15 -8.41
C SER A 73 1.15 -6.99 -9.20
N PRO A 74 0.43 -8.08 -9.51
CA PRO A 74 -0.89 -8.01 -10.15
C PRO A 74 -1.89 -7.13 -9.39
N ASP A 75 -1.75 -7.02 -8.08
CA ASP A 75 -2.61 -6.18 -7.24
C ASP A 75 -2.55 -4.69 -7.58
N GLU A 76 -1.50 -4.23 -8.27
CA GLU A 76 -1.42 -2.86 -8.82
C GLU A 76 -2.50 -2.55 -9.83
N PHE A 77 -3.05 -3.58 -10.47
CA PHE A 77 -4.08 -3.45 -11.50
C PHE A 77 -5.37 -4.09 -10.98
N TRP A 78 -5.32 -5.37 -10.63
CA TRP A 78 -6.49 -6.20 -10.40
C TRP A 78 -7.19 -5.98 -9.05
N GLN A 79 -6.52 -5.32 -8.10
CA GLN A 79 -7.11 -4.91 -6.81
C GLN A 79 -7.22 -3.40 -6.64
N SER A 80 -6.86 -2.62 -7.66
CA SER A 80 -6.91 -1.16 -7.60
C SER A 80 -7.40 -0.53 -8.90
N LEU A 81 -6.65 -0.59 -9.98
CA LEU A 81 -6.96 0.14 -11.21
C LEU A 81 -8.07 -0.48 -12.07
N GLU A 82 -8.14 -1.80 -12.21
CA GLU A 82 -9.22 -2.48 -12.95
C GLU A 82 -10.58 -2.29 -12.27
N PRO A 83 -10.72 -2.51 -10.94
CA PRO A 83 -11.98 -2.22 -10.25
C PRO A 83 -12.36 -0.74 -10.30
N ALA A 84 -11.37 0.16 -10.20
CA ALA A 84 -11.60 1.59 -10.32
C ALA A 84 -12.08 2.00 -11.72
N TYR A 85 -11.50 1.43 -12.77
CA TYR A 85 -11.91 1.65 -14.15
C TYR A 85 -13.34 1.14 -14.37
N PHE A 86 -13.63 -0.08 -13.92
CA PHE A 86 -14.97 -0.68 -14.00
C PHE A 86 -16.02 0.19 -13.33
N LEU A 87 -15.72 0.72 -12.14
CA LEU A 87 -16.64 1.59 -11.40
C LEU A 87 -16.90 2.92 -12.12
N ALA A 88 -15.92 3.45 -12.83
CA ALA A 88 -16.01 4.74 -13.51
C ALA A 88 -16.68 4.67 -14.89
N PHE A 89 -16.45 3.58 -15.63
CA PHE A 89 -16.85 3.45 -17.04
C PHE A 89 -17.85 2.32 -17.31
N GLY A 90 -18.15 1.47 -16.33
CA GLY A 90 -19.09 0.34 -16.50
C GLY A 90 -18.59 -0.77 -17.42
N SER A 91 -17.32 -0.75 -17.81
CA SER A 91 -16.68 -1.73 -18.69
C SER A 91 -15.37 -2.21 -18.09
N GLY A 92 -14.91 -3.40 -18.47
CA GLY A 92 -13.71 -4.05 -17.89
C GLY A 92 -14.04 -5.38 -17.24
N ASN A 93 -13.07 -5.98 -16.56
CA ASN A 93 -13.24 -7.26 -15.87
C ASN A 93 -12.94 -7.15 -14.38
N LEU A 94 -13.79 -7.77 -13.56
CA LEU A 94 -13.59 -7.92 -12.13
C LEU A 94 -13.20 -9.36 -11.80
N THR A 95 -12.19 -9.53 -10.94
CA THR A 95 -11.78 -10.86 -10.47
C THR A 95 -12.78 -11.45 -9.49
N TRP A 96 -12.65 -12.77 -9.25
CA TRP A 96 -13.40 -13.53 -8.23
C TRP A 96 -13.39 -12.90 -6.82
N GLU A 97 -12.38 -12.08 -6.51
CA GLU A 97 -12.27 -11.37 -5.23
C GLU A 97 -13.35 -10.31 -5.05
N TRP A 98 -13.75 -9.65 -6.14
CA TRP A 98 -14.79 -8.63 -6.15
C TRP A 98 -16.16 -9.26 -6.35
N THR A 99 -16.21 -10.36 -7.10
CA THR A 99 -17.46 -10.89 -7.61
C THR A 99 -17.99 -12.05 -6.77
N ALA A 100 -17.29 -13.19 -6.77
CA ALA A 100 -17.70 -14.41 -6.12
C ALA A 100 -17.69 -14.31 -4.58
N THR A 101 -16.63 -13.69 -4.03
CA THR A 101 -16.35 -13.70 -2.57
C THR A 101 -16.53 -12.35 -1.88
N ARG A 102 -16.45 -11.23 -2.61
CA ARG A 102 -16.47 -9.86 -2.07
C ARG A 102 -15.46 -9.67 -0.93
N LEU A 103 -14.23 -10.09 -1.21
CA LEU A 103 -13.10 -10.10 -0.29
C LEU A 103 -12.48 -8.71 -0.11
N ARG A 104 -12.63 -7.81 -1.10
CA ARG A 104 -11.89 -6.55 -1.19
C ARG A 104 -12.78 -5.34 -0.95
N GLY A 105 -12.24 -4.34 -0.24
CA GLY A 105 -12.94 -3.09 0.07
C GLY A 105 -12.70 -2.05 -1.01
N TRP A 106 -13.65 -1.15 -1.21
CA TRP A 106 -13.62 -0.16 -2.28
C TRP A 106 -12.92 1.14 -1.91
N LEU A 107 -12.52 1.36 -0.65
CA LEU A 107 -11.85 2.61 -0.23
C LEU A 107 -10.60 2.93 -1.06
N HIS A 108 -9.74 1.93 -1.29
CA HIS A 108 -8.52 2.11 -2.05
C HIS A 108 -8.77 2.30 -3.56
N PRO A 109 -9.44 1.39 -4.28
CA PRO A 109 -9.74 1.60 -5.70
C PRO A 109 -10.64 2.83 -5.93
N GLY A 110 -11.52 3.16 -4.99
CA GLY A 110 -12.42 4.32 -5.07
C GLY A 110 -11.68 5.64 -5.25
N LEU A 111 -10.48 5.79 -4.68
CA LEU A 111 -9.63 6.96 -4.90
C LEU A 111 -9.24 7.13 -6.38
N PHE A 112 -8.91 6.02 -7.04
CA PHE A 112 -8.60 6.03 -8.48
C PHE A 112 -9.85 6.12 -9.34
N ALA A 113 -10.98 5.56 -8.88
CA ALA A 113 -12.25 5.70 -9.57
C ALA A 113 -12.68 7.17 -9.66
N CYS A 114 -12.42 7.98 -8.63
CA CYS A 114 -12.62 9.43 -8.69
C CYS A 114 -11.79 10.10 -9.78
N VAL A 115 -10.54 9.65 -9.98
CA VAL A 115 -9.67 10.15 -11.07
C VAL A 115 -10.28 9.77 -12.42
N TYR A 116 -10.64 8.50 -12.61
CA TYR A 116 -11.24 8.03 -13.86
C TYR A 116 -12.57 8.71 -14.18
N PHE A 117 -13.44 8.90 -13.18
CA PHE A 117 -14.71 9.60 -13.35
C PHE A 117 -14.50 11.06 -13.80
N LEU A 118 -13.48 11.74 -13.25
CA LEU A 118 -13.12 13.08 -13.71
C LEU A 118 -12.59 13.06 -15.15
N LEU A 119 -11.75 12.09 -15.50
CA LEU A 119 -11.25 11.95 -16.87
C LEU A 119 -12.39 11.69 -17.86
N GLY A 120 -13.33 10.80 -17.53
CA GLY A 120 -14.51 10.52 -18.35
C GLY A 120 -15.41 11.74 -18.53
N LYS A 121 -15.62 12.53 -17.47
CA LYS A 121 -16.37 13.80 -17.56
C LYS A 121 -15.70 14.83 -18.47
N LEU A 122 -14.39 14.80 -18.58
CA LEU A 122 -13.61 15.70 -19.42
C LEU A 122 -13.37 15.14 -20.84
N GLY A 123 -13.81 13.91 -21.14
CA GLY A 123 -13.55 13.23 -22.40
C GLY A 123 -12.07 12.89 -22.62
N LEU A 124 -11.32 12.64 -21.54
CA LEU A 124 -9.86 12.41 -21.56
C LEU A 124 -9.46 10.94 -21.38
N GLU A 125 -10.42 10.02 -21.28
CA GLU A 125 -10.24 8.58 -21.06
C GLU A 125 -9.47 7.87 -22.19
N GLY A 126 -9.58 8.37 -23.43
CA GLY A 126 -8.82 7.86 -24.58
C GLY A 126 -7.33 8.23 -24.56
N THR A 127 -6.93 9.18 -23.72
CA THR A 127 -5.56 9.72 -23.70
C THR A 127 -4.62 8.96 -22.76
N ARG A 128 -3.33 9.30 -22.76
CA ARG A 128 -2.35 8.77 -21.77
C ARG A 128 -2.71 9.13 -20.33
N LEU A 129 -3.59 10.11 -20.10
CA LEU A 129 -4.03 10.48 -18.75
C LEU A 129 -4.76 9.35 -18.04
N LEU A 130 -5.34 8.39 -18.76
CA LEU A 130 -5.89 7.17 -18.17
C LEU A 130 -4.83 6.45 -17.30
N ILE A 131 -3.59 6.35 -17.81
CA ILE A 131 -2.51 5.66 -17.10
C ILE A 131 -1.80 6.62 -16.14
N LEU A 132 -1.57 7.86 -16.55
CA LEU A 132 -0.80 8.83 -15.76
C LEU A 132 -1.57 9.39 -14.56
N GLY A 133 -2.89 9.55 -14.66
CA GLY A 133 -3.73 10.12 -13.60
C GLY A 133 -3.64 9.37 -12.26
N PRO A 134 -3.90 8.05 -12.23
CA PRO A 134 -3.75 7.25 -11.02
C PRO A 134 -2.31 7.25 -10.48
N ARG A 135 -1.31 7.25 -11.36
CA ARG A 135 0.11 7.35 -10.98
C ARG A 135 0.44 8.69 -10.31
N LEU A 136 -0.14 9.81 -10.78
CA LEU A 136 0.00 11.12 -10.11
C LEU A 136 -0.53 11.07 -8.68
N LEU A 137 -1.75 10.57 -8.50
CA LEU A 137 -2.37 10.43 -7.18
C LEU A 137 -1.50 9.57 -6.26
N GLN A 138 -0.98 8.46 -6.78
CA GLN A 138 -0.10 7.59 -6.01
C GLN A 138 1.23 8.26 -5.63
N GLY A 139 1.81 9.08 -6.52
CA GLY A 139 2.98 9.90 -6.21
C GLY A 139 2.72 10.90 -5.07
N LEU A 140 1.51 11.44 -4.98
CA LEU A 140 1.10 12.30 -3.85
C LEU A 140 0.98 11.52 -2.54
N ILE A 141 0.47 10.28 -2.57
CA ILE A 141 0.40 9.39 -1.40
C ILE A 141 1.81 9.02 -0.93
N ALA A 142 2.74 8.72 -1.84
CA ALA A 142 4.14 8.45 -1.52
C ALA A 142 4.81 9.67 -0.87
N PHE A 143 4.63 10.87 -1.45
CA PHE A 143 5.10 12.12 -0.84
C PHE A 143 4.53 12.32 0.57
N ALA A 144 3.23 12.10 0.77
CA ALA A 144 2.60 12.21 2.08
C ALA A 144 3.21 11.22 3.10
N THR A 145 3.61 10.02 2.66
CA THR A 145 4.30 9.02 3.50
C THR A 145 5.68 9.50 3.94
N ASP A 146 6.46 10.12 3.03
CA ASP A 146 7.75 10.71 3.38
C ASP A 146 7.60 11.84 4.40
N MET A 147 6.55 12.67 4.26
CA MET A 147 6.29 13.77 5.19
C MET A 147 5.90 13.25 6.57
N ALA A 148 5.11 12.19 6.65
CA ALA A 148 4.81 11.52 7.90
C ALA A 148 6.08 10.96 8.55
N THR A 149 6.95 10.31 7.77
CA THR A 149 8.23 9.74 8.23
C THR A 149 9.18 10.82 8.77
N TRP A 150 9.35 11.92 8.03
CA TRP A 150 10.11 13.10 8.45
C TRP A 150 9.58 13.67 9.77
N ARG A 151 8.26 13.82 9.87
CA ARG A 151 7.58 14.36 11.05
C ARG A 151 7.74 13.43 12.25
N LEU A 152 7.66 12.12 12.04
CA LEU A 152 7.82 11.11 13.08
C LEU A 152 9.22 11.20 13.71
N GLY A 153 10.27 11.18 12.89
CA GLY A 153 11.65 11.34 13.37
C GLY A 153 11.89 12.70 14.03
N SER A 154 11.39 13.78 13.43
CA SER A 154 11.53 15.15 13.94
C SER A 154 10.89 15.35 15.31
N ARG A 155 9.72 14.76 15.51
CA ARG A 155 8.92 14.93 16.72
C ARG A 155 9.42 14.04 17.86
N LEU A 156 9.83 12.81 17.56
CA LEU A 156 10.20 11.84 18.58
C LEU A 156 11.66 11.97 19.01
N PHE A 157 12.55 12.40 18.13
CA PHE A 157 13.98 12.40 18.43
C PHE A 157 14.55 13.80 18.36
N SER A 158 14.80 14.30 17.14
CA SER A 158 15.37 15.63 16.90
C SER A 158 15.06 16.05 15.46
N ARG A 159 15.22 17.35 15.17
CA ARG A 159 15.10 17.85 13.78
C ARG A 159 16.12 17.18 12.84
N ALA A 160 17.31 16.83 13.33
CA ALA A 160 18.34 16.16 12.55
C ALA A 160 17.95 14.70 12.25
N ALA A 161 17.52 13.95 13.26
CA ALA A 161 16.97 12.59 13.09
C ALA A 161 15.83 12.56 12.08
N GLY A 162 14.93 13.56 12.12
CA GLY A 162 13.89 13.71 11.11
C GLY A 162 14.44 13.89 9.69
N ARG A 163 15.43 14.76 9.50
CA ARG A 163 16.07 14.97 8.17
C ARG A 163 16.73 13.69 7.66
N TRP A 164 17.40 12.94 8.53
CA TRP A 164 17.95 11.62 8.19
C TRP A 164 16.86 10.63 7.80
N ALA A 165 15.78 10.55 8.58
CA ALA A 165 14.64 9.68 8.26
C ALA A 165 14.00 10.02 6.90
N LEU A 166 13.88 11.30 6.58
CA LEU A 166 13.41 11.76 5.26
C LEU A 166 14.38 11.34 4.15
N LEU A 167 15.69 11.58 4.33
CA LEU A 167 16.72 11.18 3.37
C LEU A 167 16.67 9.67 3.12
N PHE A 168 16.56 8.87 4.18
CA PHE A 168 16.49 7.41 4.06
C PHE A 168 15.20 6.96 3.37
N SER A 169 14.05 7.59 3.66
CA SER A 169 12.79 7.25 2.99
C SER A 169 12.83 7.58 1.50
N VAL A 170 13.35 8.74 1.15
CA VAL A 170 13.47 9.21 -0.24
C VAL A 170 14.53 8.44 -1.01
N GLY A 171 15.66 8.14 -0.37
CA GLY A 171 16.78 7.41 -0.94
C GLY A 171 16.66 5.89 -0.89
N LEU A 172 15.59 5.33 -0.30
CA LEU A 172 15.34 3.89 -0.28
C LEU A 172 14.66 3.46 -1.58
N TRP A 173 15.29 2.53 -2.31
CA TRP A 173 14.81 2.05 -3.61
C TRP A 173 13.42 1.45 -3.51
N PHE A 174 13.17 0.66 -2.46
CA PHE A 174 11.90 -0.04 -2.28
C PHE A 174 10.76 0.95 -2.00
N ASN A 175 11.01 2.06 -1.30
CA ASN A 175 10.02 3.13 -1.16
C ASN A 175 9.78 3.84 -2.50
N GLY A 176 10.85 4.16 -3.25
CA GLY A 176 10.74 4.74 -4.59
C GLY A 176 10.04 3.83 -5.60
N TYR A 177 10.10 2.51 -5.38
CA TYR A 177 9.51 1.49 -6.23
C TYR A 177 8.07 1.15 -5.82
N ALA A 178 7.85 0.74 -4.57
CA ALA A 178 6.57 0.21 -4.10
C ALA A 178 5.60 1.30 -3.62
N LEU A 179 6.04 2.35 -2.92
CA LEU A 179 5.10 3.39 -2.43
C LEU A 179 4.45 4.18 -3.57
N THR A 180 5.13 4.30 -4.70
CA THR A 180 4.64 4.99 -5.91
C THR A 180 3.76 4.12 -6.80
N ARG A 181 3.56 2.84 -6.45
CA ARG A 181 2.67 1.91 -7.13
C ARG A 181 1.32 1.86 -6.44
N THR A 182 0.28 1.58 -7.21
CA THR A 182 -1.15 1.63 -6.85
C THR A 182 -1.55 0.45 -5.96
N LEU A 183 -0.83 0.30 -4.84
CA LEU A 183 -0.93 -0.78 -3.88
C LEU A 183 -1.68 -0.31 -2.63
N GLY A 184 -2.62 -1.14 -2.16
CA GLY A 184 -3.33 -0.87 -0.91
C GLY A 184 -2.37 -0.79 0.29
N ASN A 185 -1.26 -1.54 0.25
CA ASN A 185 -0.20 -1.49 1.27
C ASN A 185 0.46 -0.11 1.36
N SER A 186 0.58 0.62 0.24
CA SER A 186 1.15 1.96 0.21
C SER A 186 0.21 2.96 0.88
N LEU A 187 -1.10 2.86 0.63
CA LEU A 187 -2.10 3.68 1.33
C LEU A 187 -2.17 3.35 2.83
N GLU A 188 -2.17 2.06 3.19
CA GLU A 188 -2.10 1.59 4.58
C GLU A 188 -0.88 2.19 5.31
N THR A 189 0.30 2.11 4.68
CA THR A 189 1.55 2.64 5.21
C THR A 189 1.48 4.16 5.41
N CYS A 190 0.93 4.90 4.44
CA CYS A 190 0.75 6.33 4.53
C CYS A 190 -0.15 6.73 5.70
N LEU A 191 -1.33 6.10 5.80
CA LEU A 191 -2.31 6.36 6.84
C LEU A 191 -1.77 6.02 8.23
N LEU A 192 -1.10 4.87 8.36
CA LEU A 192 -0.50 4.45 9.63
C LEU A 192 0.66 5.38 10.04
N ALA A 193 1.52 5.78 9.11
CA ALA A 193 2.60 6.73 9.40
C ALA A 193 2.05 8.08 9.89
N TRP A 194 0.99 8.60 9.26
CA TRP A 194 0.34 9.82 9.73
C TRP A 194 -0.40 9.62 11.05
N ALA A 195 -1.04 8.47 11.26
CA ALA A 195 -1.64 8.13 12.54
C ALA A 195 -0.61 8.23 13.67
N LEU A 196 0.57 7.61 13.49
CA LEU A 196 1.69 7.69 14.44
C LEU A 196 2.25 9.11 14.59
N ALA A 197 2.40 9.86 13.50
CA ALA A 197 2.95 11.21 13.54
C ALA A 197 2.01 12.23 14.24
N LEU A 198 0.69 11.99 14.19
CA LEU A 198 -0.31 12.77 14.90
C LEU A 198 -0.52 12.30 16.34
N TRP A 199 -0.34 10.99 16.61
CA TRP A 199 -0.51 10.40 17.92
C TRP A 199 0.29 11.12 19.01
N PRO A 200 -0.27 11.35 20.20
CA PRO A 200 0.48 11.86 21.34
C PRO A 200 1.48 10.79 21.79
N CYS A 201 2.77 11.07 21.64
CA CYS A 201 3.81 10.21 22.21
C CYS A 201 3.79 10.30 23.75
N ALA A 202 4.18 9.18 24.38
CA ALA A 202 4.19 8.78 25.79
C ALA A 202 4.73 9.76 26.87
N GLN A 203 4.82 11.06 26.60
CA GLN A 203 5.29 12.10 27.53
C GLN A 203 4.34 13.30 27.64
N THR A 204 3.37 13.44 26.74
CA THR A 204 2.27 14.40 26.92
C THR A 204 1.04 13.63 27.41
N PRO A 205 0.58 13.83 28.66
CA PRO A 205 -0.68 13.24 29.11
C PRO A 205 -1.79 13.58 28.11
N ALA A 206 -2.76 12.68 27.94
CA ALA A 206 -3.85 12.67 26.96
C ALA A 206 -4.81 13.89 27.03
N ARG A 207 -4.27 15.10 26.97
CA ARG A 207 -4.95 16.38 26.93
C ARG A 207 -4.55 17.06 25.62
N GLY A 208 -5.23 16.72 24.54
CA GLY A 208 -5.02 17.35 23.24
C GLY A 208 -6.00 16.88 22.17
N THR A 209 -6.49 17.83 21.36
CA THR A 209 -7.43 17.65 20.25
C THR A 209 -6.88 16.83 19.07
N ARG A 210 -5.60 16.45 19.09
CA ARG A 210 -4.91 15.71 18.02
C ARG A 210 -5.01 14.18 18.14
N TYR A 211 -5.64 13.67 19.20
CA TYR A 211 -5.80 12.23 19.44
C TYR A 211 -6.81 11.59 18.47
N VAL A 212 -7.95 12.26 18.27
CA VAL A 212 -9.04 11.76 17.42
C VAL A 212 -8.63 11.65 15.95
N PRO A 213 -7.91 12.62 15.34
CA PRO A 213 -7.39 12.47 13.98
C PRO A 213 -6.43 11.28 13.82
N GLY A 214 -5.53 11.06 14.79
CA GLY A 214 -4.62 9.91 14.74
C GLY A 214 -5.36 8.57 14.80
N LEU A 215 -6.34 8.46 15.71
CA LEU A 215 -7.23 7.29 15.80
C LEU A 215 -8.05 7.08 14.52
N ALA A 216 -8.59 8.15 13.94
CA ALA A 216 -9.39 8.07 12.73
C ALA A 216 -8.54 7.58 11.54
N LEU A 217 -7.29 8.05 11.41
CA LEU A 217 -6.37 7.56 10.39
C LEU A 217 -5.95 6.10 10.61
N ALA A 218 -5.73 5.67 11.86
CA ALA A 218 -5.46 4.27 12.19
C ALA A 218 -6.66 3.37 11.86
N ALA A 219 -7.88 3.80 12.19
CA ALA A 219 -9.11 3.11 11.83
C ALA A 219 -9.33 3.08 10.31
N LEU A 220 -8.99 4.16 9.59
CA LEU A 220 -9.06 4.22 8.14
C LEU A 220 -8.01 3.29 7.49
N ALA A 221 -6.80 3.22 8.04
CA ALA A 221 -5.79 2.24 7.61
C ALA A 221 -6.32 0.81 7.77
N ALA A 222 -6.96 0.51 8.90
CA ALA A 222 -7.59 -0.77 9.17
C ALA A 222 -8.79 -1.10 8.25
N ALA A 223 -9.55 -0.08 7.84
CA ALA A 223 -10.63 -0.22 6.87
C ALA A 223 -10.10 -0.48 5.46
N VAL A 224 -8.99 0.17 5.06
CA VAL A 224 -8.29 -0.08 3.80
C VAL A 224 -7.68 -1.48 3.80
N ARG A 225 -6.99 -1.86 4.88
CA ARG A 225 -6.40 -3.19 5.07
C ARG A 225 -6.48 -3.62 6.54
N PRO A 226 -7.15 -4.75 6.85
CA PRO A 226 -7.32 -5.21 8.24
C PRO A 226 -6.00 -5.50 8.97
N THR A 227 -4.92 -5.71 8.22
CA THR A 227 -3.55 -5.89 8.73
C THR A 227 -3.10 -4.73 9.61
N ALA A 228 -3.57 -3.50 9.39
CA ALA A 228 -3.19 -2.36 10.22
C ALA A 228 -3.64 -2.53 11.70
N LEU A 229 -4.68 -3.32 11.97
CA LEU A 229 -5.09 -3.65 13.34
C LEU A 229 -3.99 -4.40 14.09
N VAL A 230 -3.22 -5.24 13.41
CA VAL A 230 -2.09 -5.96 14.00
C VAL A 230 -1.05 -4.99 14.55
N TYR A 231 -0.81 -3.86 13.88
CA TYR A 231 0.08 -2.82 14.39
C TYR A 231 -0.58 -2.02 15.53
N CYS A 232 -1.86 -1.67 15.37
CA CYS A 232 -2.57 -0.79 16.29
C CYS A 232 -2.88 -1.44 17.65
N LEU A 233 -3.06 -2.76 17.71
CA LEU A 233 -3.37 -3.50 18.94
C LEU A 233 -2.28 -3.35 20.02
N PRO A 234 -1.01 -3.75 19.79
CA PRO A 234 0.05 -3.59 20.79
C PRO A 234 0.30 -2.12 21.12
N LEU A 235 0.20 -1.21 20.13
CA LEU A 235 0.30 0.23 20.36
C LEU A 235 -0.78 0.72 21.33
N GLY A 236 -2.04 0.31 21.11
CA GLY A 236 -3.16 0.66 21.97
C GLY A 236 -3.02 0.14 23.40
N LEU A 237 -2.48 -1.07 23.58
CA LEU A 237 -2.21 -1.63 24.90
C LEU A 237 -1.11 -0.85 25.65
N VAL A 238 -0.01 -0.50 24.96
CA VAL A 238 1.07 0.32 25.52
C VAL A 238 0.57 1.70 25.93
N GLU A 239 -0.30 2.30 25.13
CA GLU A 239 -0.94 3.59 25.43
C GLU A 239 -1.88 3.50 26.63
N LEU A 240 -2.74 2.49 26.67
CA LEU A 240 -3.64 2.27 27.80
C LEU A 240 -2.87 2.08 29.11
N ALA A 241 -1.79 1.29 29.08
CA ALA A 241 -0.91 1.08 30.24
C ALA A 241 -0.20 2.38 30.66
N SER A 242 0.29 3.16 29.70
CA SER A 242 0.92 4.47 29.94
C SER A 242 -0.06 5.48 30.53
N LEU A 243 -1.30 5.49 30.04
CA LEU A 243 -2.38 6.36 30.50
C LEU A 243 -2.77 6.04 31.95
N VAL A 244 -2.90 4.75 32.29
CA VAL A 244 -3.26 4.30 33.65
C VAL A 244 -2.13 4.52 34.65
N SER A 245 -0.88 4.29 34.24
CA SER A 245 0.30 4.46 35.11
C SER A 245 0.59 5.93 35.43
N THR A 246 0.39 6.85 34.47
CA THR A 246 0.68 8.29 34.62
C THR A 246 -0.47 9.11 35.21
N ALA A 247 -1.69 8.56 35.25
CA ALA A 247 -2.86 9.24 35.78
C ALA A 247 -2.74 9.50 37.31
N ARG A 248 -2.94 10.76 37.70
CA ARG A 248 -3.05 11.18 39.10
C ARG A 248 -4.45 10.84 39.64
N GLY A 249 -4.52 10.27 40.84
CA GLY A 249 -5.77 9.96 41.54
C GLY A 249 -5.92 8.48 41.90
N GLY A 250 -6.97 8.19 42.68
CA GLY A 250 -7.29 6.82 43.12
C GLY A 250 -7.75 5.89 41.99
N LEU A 251 -7.93 4.61 42.31
CA LEU A 251 -8.27 3.55 41.36
C LEU A 251 -9.51 3.88 40.50
N SER A 252 -10.51 4.55 41.07
CA SER A 252 -11.73 4.97 40.36
C SER A 252 -11.47 6.02 39.26
N ALA A 253 -10.52 6.94 39.47
CA ALA A 253 -10.13 7.91 38.45
C ALA A 253 -9.39 7.26 37.29
N LYS A 254 -8.45 6.35 37.61
CA LYS A 254 -7.71 5.55 36.62
C LYS A 254 -8.64 4.67 35.78
N ARG A 255 -9.61 4.01 36.43
CA ARG A 255 -10.64 3.20 35.75
C ARG A 255 -11.49 4.03 34.79
N ARG A 256 -11.98 5.20 35.21
CA ARG A 256 -12.76 6.10 34.34
C ARG A 256 -11.99 6.55 33.11
N LEU A 257 -10.71 6.84 33.28
CA LEU A 257 -9.82 7.25 32.17
C LEU A 257 -9.60 6.09 31.19
N ALA A 258 -9.29 4.89 31.69
CA ALA A 258 -9.14 3.68 30.89
C ALA A 258 -10.42 3.36 30.09
N VAL A 259 -11.56 3.36 30.77
CA VAL A 259 -12.87 3.12 30.13
C VAL A 259 -13.17 4.20 29.08
N GLY A 260 -12.98 5.48 29.41
CA GLY A 260 -13.20 6.58 28.46
C GLY A 260 -12.33 6.48 27.22
N TRP A 261 -11.08 6.05 27.37
CA TRP A 261 -10.16 5.82 26.26
C TRP A 261 -10.60 4.66 25.37
N VAL A 262 -10.97 3.52 25.97
CA VAL A 262 -11.50 2.37 25.24
C VAL A 262 -12.79 2.74 24.50
N LEU A 263 -13.72 3.45 25.16
CA LEU A 263 -14.94 3.93 24.52
C LEU A 263 -14.66 4.86 23.35
N LEU A 264 -13.66 5.74 23.44
CA LEU A 264 -13.27 6.61 22.34
C LEU A 264 -12.70 5.83 21.15
N CYS A 265 -11.80 4.88 21.40
CA CYS A 265 -11.24 4.01 20.36
C CYS A 265 -12.35 3.20 19.68
N THR A 266 -13.26 2.62 20.47
CA THR A 266 -14.42 1.88 19.97
C THR A 266 -15.36 2.76 19.16
N LEU A 267 -15.69 3.97 19.64
CA LEU A 267 -16.59 4.88 18.94
C LEU A 267 -16.01 5.30 17.58
N VAL A 268 -14.75 5.74 17.56
CA VAL A 268 -14.07 6.15 16.32
C VAL A 268 -13.94 4.98 15.36
N GLY A 269 -13.49 3.82 15.85
CA GLY A 269 -13.37 2.61 15.05
C GLY A 269 -14.71 2.19 14.45
N MET A 270 -15.75 2.05 15.27
CA MET A 270 -17.09 1.66 14.83
C MET A 270 -17.68 2.66 13.82
N THR A 271 -17.45 3.96 14.01
CA THR A 271 -17.90 4.97 13.04
C THR A 271 -17.20 4.79 11.69
N VAL A 272 -15.87 4.65 11.67
CA VAL A 272 -15.12 4.45 10.42
C VAL A 272 -15.51 3.15 9.73
N PHE A 273 -15.61 2.03 10.47
CA PHE A 273 -16.02 0.75 9.89
C PHE A 273 -17.47 0.74 9.41
N ALA A 274 -18.39 1.42 10.12
CA ALA A 274 -19.78 1.55 9.68
C ALA A 274 -19.87 2.38 8.39
N LEU A 275 -19.15 3.50 8.31
CA LEU A 275 -19.08 4.31 7.09
C LEU A 275 -18.45 3.54 5.93
N ASN A 276 -17.36 2.80 6.18
CA ASN A 276 -16.75 1.94 5.18
C ASN A 276 -17.71 0.85 4.69
N ALA A 277 -18.38 0.14 5.60
CA ALA A 277 -19.34 -0.89 5.23
C ALA A 277 -20.50 -0.31 4.42
N GLN A 278 -20.98 0.89 4.74
CA GLN A 278 -22.00 1.58 3.94
C GLN A 278 -21.48 1.98 2.57
N LEU A 279 -20.23 2.44 2.46
CA LEU A 279 -19.60 2.78 1.19
C LEU A 279 -19.47 1.52 0.31
N ASP A 280 -18.86 0.45 0.84
CA ASP A 280 -18.71 -0.83 0.15
C ASP A 280 -20.07 -1.34 -0.33
N ARG A 281 -21.09 -1.31 0.53
CA ARG A 281 -22.46 -1.70 0.19
C ARG A 281 -23.00 -0.96 -1.03
N ARG A 282 -22.80 0.36 -1.10
CA ARG A 282 -23.27 1.19 -2.22
C ARG A 282 -22.47 0.94 -3.49
N LEU A 283 -21.15 0.80 -3.39
CA LEU A 283 -20.28 0.61 -4.55
C LEU A 283 -20.43 -0.80 -5.15
N TYR A 284 -20.64 -1.82 -4.33
CA TYR A 284 -21.02 -3.16 -4.82
C TYR A 284 -22.39 -3.16 -5.50
N ALA A 285 -23.37 -2.41 -4.98
CA ALA A 285 -24.67 -2.27 -5.65
C ALA A 285 -24.52 -1.56 -7.01
N LEU A 286 -23.76 -0.47 -7.06
CA LEU A 286 -23.47 0.25 -8.30
C LEU A 286 -22.73 -0.63 -9.32
N ALA A 287 -21.73 -1.41 -8.88
CA ALA A 287 -21.03 -2.35 -9.75
C ALA A 287 -21.97 -3.44 -10.30
N ALA A 288 -22.94 -3.89 -9.50
CA ALA A 288 -23.96 -4.84 -9.94
C ALA A 288 -24.92 -4.24 -10.98
N GLU A 289 -25.31 -2.97 -10.82
CA GLU A 289 -26.16 -2.26 -11.79
C GLU A 289 -25.47 -2.08 -13.15
N HIS A 290 -24.19 -1.69 -13.17
CA HIS A 290 -23.42 -1.59 -14.42
C HIS A 290 -23.38 -2.92 -15.17
N PHE A 291 -23.38 -4.03 -14.44
CA PHE A 291 -23.33 -5.36 -15.02
C PHE A 291 -24.68 -5.90 -15.47
N LEU A 292 -25.71 -5.79 -14.63
CA LEU A 292 -27.04 -6.38 -14.89
C LEU A 292 -27.94 -5.48 -15.74
N GLY A 293 -27.54 -4.23 -15.96
CA GLY A 293 -28.37 -3.20 -16.57
C GLY A 293 -29.41 -2.64 -15.59
N PRO A 294 -30.04 -1.51 -15.94
CA PRO A 294 -31.07 -0.91 -15.10
C PRO A 294 -32.35 -1.76 -15.10
N GLY A 295 -32.85 -2.15 -13.92
CA GLY A 295 -34.12 -2.87 -13.77
C GLY A 295 -34.41 -3.34 -12.34
N GLU A 296 -35.67 -3.67 -12.04
CA GLU A 296 -36.10 -4.09 -10.69
C GLU A 296 -35.45 -5.42 -10.25
N ALA A 297 -35.23 -6.35 -11.19
CA ALA A 297 -34.49 -7.58 -10.93
C ALA A 297 -33.01 -7.32 -10.62
N ALA A 298 -32.39 -6.36 -11.32
CA ALA A 298 -31.03 -5.92 -11.05
C ALA A 298 -30.92 -5.22 -9.69
N ALA A 299 -31.90 -4.39 -9.33
CA ALA A 299 -31.98 -3.73 -8.02
C ALA A 299 -32.15 -4.75 -6.88
N GLY A 300 -33.03 -5.73 -7.05
CA GLY A 300 -33.21 -6.82 -6.08
C GLY A 300 -31.96 -7.68 -5.91
N LEU A 301 -31.25 -7.97 -7.00
CA LEU A 301 -29.96 -8.68 -6.97
C LEU A 301 -28.84 -7.83 -6.37
N ALA A 302 -28.75 -6.55 -6.71
CA ALA A 302 -27.81 -5.59 -6.12
C ALA A 302 -28.04 -5.45 -4.60
N GLN A 303 -29.29 -5.51 -4.15
CA GLN A 303 -29.63 -5.45 -2.73
C GLN A 303 -29.26 -6.74 -1.98
N LEU A 304 -29.46 -7.91 -2.59
CA LEU A 304 -28.94 -9.18 -2.09
C LEU A 304 -27.40 -9.14 -2.01
N TRP A 305 -26.74 -8.58 -3.03
CA TRP A 305 -25.28 -8.41 -3.08
C TRP A 305 -24.68 -7.58 -1.94
N SER A 306 -25.52 -6.91 -1.17
CA SER A 306 -25.12 -5.83 -0.27
C SER A 306 -25.07 -6.28 1.21
N TRP A 307 -25.41 -7.54 1.53
CA TRP A 307 -25.79 -7.92 2.90
C TRP A 307 -24.64 -8.30 3.85
N ARG A 308 -23.41 -8.52 3.37
CA ARG A 308 -22.26 -8.90 4.21
C ARG A 308 -21.09 -7.91 4.12
N PRO A 309 -20.59 -7.38 5.26
CA PRO A 309 -19.40 -6.54 5.27
C PRO A 309 -18.17 -7.28 4.72
N THR A 310 -17.48 -6.66 3.78
CA THR A 310 -16.25 -7.17 3.14
C THR A 310 -15.19 -7.64 4.15
N LEU A 311 -15.02 -6.90 5.25
CA LEU A 311 -14.07 -7.27 6.32
C LEU A 311 -14.33 -8.68 6.87
N LEU A 312 -15.59 -9.08 7.02
CA LEU A 312 -15.93 -10.41 7.54
C LEU A 312 -15.63 -11.49 6.50
N ASN A 313 -15.85 -11.22 5.21
CA ASN A 313 -15.47 -12.13 4.13
C ASN A 313 -13.95 -12.29 4.08
N PHE A 314 -13.20 -11.19 4.25
CA PHE A 314 -11.73 -11.21 4.32
C PHE A 314 -11.21 -12.11 5.44
N LEU A 315 -11.75 -11.94 6.65
CA LEU A 315 -11.34 -12.74 7.80
C LEU A 315 -11.67 -14.23 7.59
N ARG A 316 -12.87 -14.53 7.08
CA ARG A 316 -13.26 -15.91 6.79
C ARG A 316 -12.34 -16.55 5.75
N PHE A 317 -12.15 -15.91 4.61
CA PHE A 317 -11.34 -16.46 3.52
C PHE A 317 -9.89 -16.72 3.95
N ASN A 318 -9.25 -15.77 4.64
CA ASN A 318 -7.83 -15.86 4.97
C ASN A 318 -7.54 -16.75 6.19
N PHE A 319 -8.39 -16.71 7.23
CA PHE A 319 -8.13 -17.44 8.48
C PHE A 319 -8.86 -18.77 8.59
N THR A 320 -10.06 -18.91 8.01
CA THR A 320 -10.84 -20.15 8.13
C THR A 320 -10.60 -21.11 6.96
N LEU A 321 -10.38 -20.59 5.75
CA LEU A 321 -10.20 -21.42 4.55
C LEU A 321 -8.74 -21.59 4.14
N SER A 322 -7.82 -20.78 4.67
CA SER A 322 -6.36 -20.83 4.40
C SER A 322 -5.98 -20.88 2.92
N LEU A 323 -6.83 -20.37 2.02
CA LEU A 323 -6.64 -20.43 0.56
C LEU A 323 -5.49 -19.54 0.06
N SER A 324 -4.90 -18.71 0.92
CA SER A 324 -3.75 -17.87 0.57
C SER A 324 -2.48 -18.68 0.26
N SER A 325 -2.38 -19.93 0.77
CA SER A 325 -1.26 -20.83 0.47
C SER A 325 -1.17 -21.23 -1.02
N PHE A 326 -2.27 -21.11 -1.77
CA PHE A 326 -2.33 -21.35 -3.22
C PHE A 326 -1.35 -20.47 -4.01
N TYR A 327 -1.09 -19.26 -3.53
CA TYR A 327 -0.22 -18.28 -4.18
C TYR A 327 1.26 -18.41 -3.80
N GLY A 328 1.64 -19.51 -3.15
CA GLY A 328 3.02 -19.81 -2.74
C GLY A 328 3.25 -19.66 -1.24
N VAL A 329 4.25 -20.39 -0.74
CA VAL A 329 4.56 -20.50 0.69
C VAL A 329 6.04 -20.24 0.93
N HIS A 330 6.33 -19.48 1.98
CA HIS A 330 7.69 -19.23 2.45
C HIS A 330 7.84 -19.63 3.92
N GLY A 331 9.06 -20.00 4.33
CA GLY A 331 9.38 -20.30 5.72
C GLY A 331 9.09 -19.14 6.68
N TRP A 332 8.92 -19.44 7.97
CA TRP A 332 8.54 -18.43 8.97
C TRP A 332 9.60 -17.34 9.16
N LEU A 333 10.90 -17.64 8.96
CA LEU A 333 12.00 -16.67 9.08
C LEU A 333 12.11 -15.69 7.90
N TRP A 334 11.35 -15.91 6.82
CA TRP A 334 11.54 -15.19 5.56
C TRP A 334 11.48 -13.66 5.69
N TYR A 335 10.55 -13.12 6.51
CA TYR A 335 10.49 -11.68 6.73
C TYR A 335 11.69 -11.12 7.51
N TRP A 336 12.35 -11.94 8.34
CA TRP A 336 13.51 -11.52 9.12
C TRP A 336 14.79 -11.56 8.31
N THR A 337 14.92 -12.53 7.39
CA THR A 337 16.12 -12.72 6.57
C THR A 337 16.06 -11.95 5.25
N GLU A 338 14.93 -11.96 4.57
CA GLU A 338 14.74 -11.35 3.24
C GLU A 338 13.81 -10.14 3.27
N GLY A 339 12.70 -10.22 4.00
CA GLY A 339 11.72 -9.14 4.04
C GLY A 339 12.31 -7.81 4.52
N ILE A 340 12.77 -7.76 5.78
CA ILE A 340 13.32 -6.57 6.42
C ILE A 340 14.57 -6.06 5.69
N THR A 341 15.42 -6.96 5.21
CA THR A 341 16.65 -6.59 4.49
C THR A 341 16.35 -5.91 3.17
N VAL A 342 15.27 -6.30 2.47
CA VAL A 342 14.81 -5.61 1.25
C VAL A 342 14.11 -4.28 1.56
N VAL A 343 13.16 -4.27 2.51
CA VAL A 343 12.32 -3.08 2.72
C VAL A 343 12.98 -1.98 3.55
N VAL A 344 14.06 -2.28 4.29
CA VAL A 344 14.87 -1.27 5.00
C VAL A 344 16.25 -1.09 4.34
N GLY A 345 16.79 -2.13 3.71
CA GLY A 345 18.04 -2.05 2.96
C GLY A 345 19.25 -1.71 3.82
N VAL A 346 20.16 -0.93 3.25
CA VAL A 346 21.40 -0.47 3.89
C VAL A 346 21.13 0.36 5.16
N TRP A 347 19.92 0.91 5.31
CA TRP A 347 19.52 1.68 6.50
C TRP A 347 19.34 0.81 7.75
N LEU A 348 19.51 -0.51 7.66
CA LEU A 348 19.61 -1.41 8.81
C LEU A 348 20.78 -1.05 9.74
N VAL A 349 21.90 -0.55 9.21
CA VAL A 349 23.06 -0.14 10.02
C VAL A 349 22.70 1.00 10.98
N PRO A 350 22.19 2.16 10.50
CA PRO A 350 21.73 3.22 11.40
C PRO A 350 20.53 2.81 12.25
N LEU A 351 19.63 1.93 11.77
CA LEU A 351 18.57 1.36 12.61
C LEU A 351 19.14 0.62 13.83
N ALA A 352 20.12 -0.27 13.60
CA ALA A 352 20.79 -1.03 14.65
C ALA A 352 21.52 -0.10 15.64
N ALA A 353 22.16 0.98 15.16
CA ALA A 353 22.78 1.98 16.02
C ALA A 353 21.75 2.70 16.92
N GLY A 354 20.54 2.97 16.41
CA GLY A 354 19.43 3.51 17.18
C GLY A 354 18.97 2.55 18.28
N VAL A 355 18.75 1.28 17.94
CA VAL A 355 18.36 0.21 18.88
C VAL A 355 19.43 -0.02 19.94
N ALA A 356 20.69 -0.16 19.56
CA ALA A 356 21.81 -0.30 20.50
C ALA A 356 21.90 0.90 21.45
N GLY A 357 21.64 2.11 20.94
CA GLY A 357 21.55 3.31 21.77
C GLY A 357 20.40 3.29 22.78
N ALA A 358 19.26 2.64 22.47
CA ALA A 358 18.20 2.45 23.45
C ALA A 358 18.58 1.40 24.51
N LEU A 359 19.17 0.28 24.09
CA LEU A 359 19.53 -0.82 24.99
C LEU A 359 20.65 -0.44 25.96
N ALA A 360 21.54 0.47 25.58
CA ALA A 360 22.62 0.97 26.43
C ALA A 360 22.14 1.96 27.51
N ARG A 361 20.85 2.36 27.52
CA ARG A 361 20.29 3.34 28.45
C ARG A 361 19.48 2.67 29.56
N PRO A 362 19.38 3.29 30.75
CA PRO A 362 18.65 2.71 31.86
C PRO A 362 17.15 2.57 31.56
N PRO A 363 16.45 1.62 32.22
CA PRO A 363 15.01 1.49 32.11
C PRO A 363 14.29 2.81 32.42
N GLY A 364 13.32 3.16 31.58
CA GLY A 364 12.54 4.40 31.73
C GLY A 364 13.13 5.62 31.01
N ASP A 365 14.34 5.52 30.44
CA ASP A 365 14.93 6.60 29.67
C ASP A 365 13.99 7.09 28.52
N PRO A 366 13.80 8.41 28.36
CA PRO A 366 12.96 8.99 27.32
C PRO A 366 13.25 8.50 25.89
N PHE A 367 14.52 8.34 25.52
CA PHE A 367 14.92 7.90 24.19
C PHE A 367 14.59 6.42 23.98
N ALA A 368 14.96 5.57 24.94
CA ALA A 368 14.65 4.14 24.90
C ALA A 368 13.13 3.88 24.83
N ARG A 369 12.34 4.64 25.60
CA ARG A 369 10.87 4.56 25.57
C ARG A 369 10.28 4.92 24.20
N ARG A 370 10.80 5.95 23.52
CA ARG A 370 10.32 6.37 22.20
C ARG A 370 10.67 5.35 21.11
N ILE A 371 11.84 4.72 21.21
CA ILE A 371 12.21 3.59 20.32
C ILE A 371 11.29 2.39 20.56
N GLY A 372 11.06 2.01 21.83
CA GLY A 372 10.13 0.92 22.16
C GLY A 372 8.70 1.21 21.67
N TRP A 373 8.24 2.45 21.80
CA TRP A 373 6.93 2.88 21.30
C TRP A 373 6.75 2.69 19.78
N LEU A 374 7.82 2.85 19.00
CA LEU A 374 7.82 2.60 17.56
C LEU A 374 8.03 1.13 17.21
N LEU A 375 9.03 0.49 17.80
CA LEU A 375 9.50 -0.82 17.33
C LEU A 375 8.72 -2.00 17.93
N THR A 376 8.17 -1.89 19.14
CA THR A 376 7.35 -2.97 19.71
C THR A 376 6.15 -3.33 18.81
N PRO A 377 5.31 -2.38 18.37
CA PRO A 377 4.22 -2.71 17.46
C PRO A 377 4.72 -3.16 16.06
N ALA A 378 5.82 -2.59 15.56
CA ALA A 378 6.43 -3.02 14.30
C ALA A 378 6.94 -4.47 14.33
N ILE A 379 7.63 -4.86 15.41
CA ILE A 379 8.12 -6.22 15.64
C ILE A 379 6.94 -7.18 15.76
N PHE A 380 5.92 -6.83 16.55
CA PHE A 380 4.70 -7.63 16.67
C PHE A 380 4.01 -7.84 15.31
N PHE A 381 3.93 -6.77 14.50
CA PHE A 381 3.40 -6.85 13.13
C PHE A 381 4.18 -7.88 12.29
N VAL A 382 5.51 -7.81 12.27
CA VAL A 382 6.35 -8.75 11.51
C VAL A 382 6.21 -10.19 12.04
N VAL A 383 6.15 -10.39 13.36
CA VAL A 383 5.93 -11.72 13.97
C VAL A 383 4.61 -12.32 13.49
N VAL A 384 3.51 -11.58 13.57
CA VAL A 384 2.19 -12.09 13.14
C VAL A 384 2.17 -12.39 11.65
N HIS A 385 2.77 -11.54 10.81
CA HIS A 385 2.86 -11.80 9.37
C HIS A 385 3.75 -12.99 9.05
N SER A 386 4.78 -13.26 9.88
CA SER A 386 5.66 -14.42 9.73
C SER A 386 4.95 -15.77 9.92
N LEU A 387 3.83 -15.78 10.65
CA LEU A 387 2.98 -16.96 10.85
C LEU A 387 2.11 -17.28 9.63
N LEU A 388 1.91 -16.34 8.71
CA LEU A 388 1.13 -16.57 7.49
C LEU A 388 1.96 -17.34 6.47
N ALA A 389 1.36 -18.34 5.81
CA ALA A 389 2.05 -19.18 4.83
C ALA A 389 2.57 -18.36 3.64
N HIS A 390 1.69 -17.56 3.06
CA HIS A 390 2.01 -16.67 1.94
C HIS A 390 2.66 -15.37 2.42
N LYS A 391 3.74 -14.98 1.74
CA LYS A 391 4.57 -13.83 2.13
C LYS A 391 4.97 -13.02 0.91
N GLU A 392 4.97 -11.70 1.06
CA GLU A 392 5.44 -10.76 0.04
C GLU A 392 6.10 -9.55 0.71
N HIS A 393 7.15 -9.01 0.08
CA HIS A 393 7.89 -7.86 0.61
C HIS A 393 6.97 -6.67 0.95
N ARG A 394 5.96 -6.41 0.11
CA ARG A 394 5.03 -5.28 0.30
C ARG A 394 4.11 -5.42 1.50
N PHE A 395 3.89 -6.62 2.04
CA PHE A 395 3.00 -6.81 3.19
C PHE A 395 3.55 -6.21 4.48
N ILE A 396 4.87 -6.04 4.58
CA ILE A 396 5.52 -5.40 5.72
C ILE A 396 5.89 -3.93 5.50
N LEU A 397 5.49 -3.31 4.38
CA LEU A 397 5.65 -1.86 4.15
C LEU A 397 5.18 -0.98 5.33
N PRO A 398 4.08 -1.29 6.06
CA PRO A 398 3.61 -0.45 7.16
C PRO A 398 4.62 -0.22 8.29
N VAL A 399 5.63 -1.08 8.45
CA VAL A 399 6.65 -0.92 9.50
C VAL A 399 7.80 0.01 9.09
N VAL A 400 7.98 0.25 7.78
CA VAL A 400 9.12 0.99 7.23
C VAL A 400 9.24 2.41 7.80
N PRO A 401 8.18 3.24 7.88
CA PRO A 401 8.29 4.59 8.46
C PRO A 401 8.81 4.60 9.90
N ALA A 402 8.42 3.63 10.72
CA ALA A 402 8.88 3.49 12.10
C ALA A 402 10.38 3.11 12.15
N CYS A 403 10.77 2.13 11.34
CA CYS A 403 12.18 1.73 11.19
C CYS A 403 13.05 2.91 10.73
N LEU A 404 12.63 3.65 9.71
CA LEU A 404 13.40 4.79 9.19
C LEU A 404 13.48 5.97 10.16
N ALA A 405 12.45 6.20 10.98
CA ALA A 405 12.51 7.19 12.05
C ALA A 405 13.56 6.83 13.11
N VAL A 406 13.64 5.55 13.51
CA VAL A 406 14.67 5.07 14.44
C VAL A 406 16.05 5.07 13.79
N ALA A 407 16.15 4.70 12.51
CA ALA A 407 17.39 4.80 11.74
C ALA A 407 17.89 6.24 11.70
N GLY A 408 17.01 7.23 11.50
CA GLY A 408 17.38 8.63 11.54
C GLY A 408 18.02 9.05 12.87
N ALA A 409 17.47 8.57 13.99
CA ALA A 409 18.03 8.81 15.32
C ALA A 409 19.36 8.07 15.55
N GLY A 410 19.51 6.85 15.01
CA GLY A 410 20.78 6.12 15.06
C GLY A 410 21.87 6.76 14.20
N MET A 411 21.52 7.32 13.03
CA MET A 411 22.47 8.03 12.18
C MET A 411 23.00 9.30 12.85
N GLU A 412 22.14 10.08 13.51
CA GLU A 412 22.59 11.23 14.30
C GLU A 412 23.66 10.81 15.31
N ARG A 413 23.46 9.69 16.01
CA ARG A 413 24.46 9.12 16.94
C ARG A 413 25.75 8.65 16.27
N LEU A 414 25.66 8.06 15.07
CA LEU A 414 26.85 7.64 14.31
C LEU A 414 27.69 8.85 13.87
N VAL A 415 27.03 9.92 13.44
CA VAL A 415 27.66 11.18 13.02
C VAL A 415 28.29 11.91 14.20
N ASP A 416 27.60 11.96 15.35
CA ASP A 416 28.07 12.67 16.55
C ASP A 416 29.12 11.88 17.36
N GLY A 417 29.41 10.64 16.94
CA GLY A 417 30.21 9.70 17.72
C GLY A 417 29.33 9.03 18.79
N LEU A 418 29.46 7.71 18.96
CA LEU A 418 28.59 6.83 19.74
C LEU A 418 28.56 7.09 21.27
N ALA A 419 28.84 8.32 21.73
CA ALA A 419 28.83 8.68 23.14
C ALA A 419 27.44 8.41 23.76
N PRO A 420 27.37 7.63 24.86
CA PRO A 420 26.17 7.49 25.67
C PRO A 420 26.00 8.77 26.52
N GLY A 421 25.51 9.85 25.91
CA GLY A 421 25.17 11.08 26.61
C GLY A 421 23.65 11.33 26.69
N PRO A 422 23.14 11.94 27.77
CA PRO A 422 21.76 12.43 27.83
C PRO A 422 21.56 13.57 26.81
N VAL A 423 20.60 13.39 25.91
CA VAL A 423 20.25 14.32 24.81
C VAL A 423 19.68 15.67 25.32
N LEU A 424 19.57 15.85 26.64
CA LEU A 424 18.99 17.04 27.28
C LEU A 424 19.96 17.81 28.17
N ALA A 425 21.24 17.43 28.25
CA ALA A 425 22.25 18.25 28.88
C ALA A 425 23.14 18.84 27.80
N HIS A 426 23.26 20.18 27.77
CA HIS A 426 24.39 20.86 27.15
C HIS A 426 25.67 20.46 27.91
N SER A 427 26.16 19.24 27.69
CA SER A 427 27.50 18.84 28.06
C SER A 427 28.41 19.30 26.94
N GLU A 428 29.48 20.01 27.30
CA GLU A 428 30.47 20.56 26.38
C GLU A 428 30.82 19.56 25.28
N ALA A 429 30.47 19.93 24.06
CA ALA A 429 30.58 19.09 22.88
C ALA A 429 32.06 18.74 22.64
N THR A 430 32.44 17.51 22.95
CA THR A 430 33.58 16.90 22.27
C THR A 430 33.19 16.82 20.79
N SER A 431 33.84 17.63 19.96
CA SER A 431 33.58 17.64 18.52
C SER A 431 33.74 16.21 18.00
N PRO A 432 32.76 15.67 17.24
CA PRO A 432 32.84 14.31 16.73
C PRO A 432 34.15 14.12 15.97
N ALA A 433 34.83 13.00 16.21
CA ALA A 433 36.09 12.72 15.53
C ALA A 433 35.87 12.79 14.01
N PRO A 434 36.71 13.51 13.24
CA PRO A 434 36.51 13.70 11.80
C PRO A 434 36.38 12.37 11.03
N ARG A 435 36.95 11.29 11.56
CA ARG A 435 36.81 9.91 11.05
C ARG A 435 35.38 9.37 11.10
N SER A 436 34.60 9.59 12.17
CA SER A 436 33.22 9.05 12.27
C SER A 436 32.29 9.71 11.27
N ARG A 437 32.43 11.03 11.08
CA ARG A 437 31.69 11.80 10.07
C ARG A 437 32.02 11.35 8.65
N PHE A 438 33.29 11.09 8.36
CA PHE A 438 33.72 10.57 7.07
C PHE A 438 33.13 9.18 6.78
N LEU A 439 33.20 8.26 7.74
CA LEU A 439 32.64 6.90 7.60
C LEU A 439 31.11 6.92 7.47
N ALA A 440 30.42 7.72 8.28
CA ALA A 440 28.97 7.89 8.17
C ALA A 440 28.55 8.49 6.83
N GLY A 441 29.30 9.49 6.34
CA GLY A 441 29.10 10.05 5.00
C GLY A 441 29.32 9.01 3.89
N GLY A 442 30.38 8.21 3.98
CA GLY A 442 30.66 7.11 3.06
C GLY A 442 29.54 6.06 3.04
N LEU A 443 29.04 5.64 4.21
CA LEU A 443 27.90 4.74 4.33
C LEU A 443 26.64 5.30 3.66
N VAL A 444 26.33 6.58 3.91
CA VAL A 444 25.16 7.23 3.29
C VAL A 444 25.31 7.29 1.78
N MET A 445 26.46 7.71 1.26
CA MET A 445 26.68 7.82 -0.18
C MET A 445 26.65 6.46 -0.88
N ALA A 446 27.30 5.44 -0.31
CA ALA A 446 27.26 4.08 -0.82
C ALA A 446 25.84 3.49 -0.77
N GLY A 447 25.12 3.73 0.34
CA GLY A 447 23.73 3.34 0.49
C GLY A 447 22.81 3.99 -0.56
N LEU A 448 22.93 5.31 -0.75
CA LEU A 448 22.16 6.03 -1.77
C LEU A 448 22.48 5.54 -3.19
N LEU A 449 23.75 5.28 -3.50
CA LEU A 449 24.16 4.75 -4.81
C LEU A 449 23.58 3.34 -5.04
N ALA A 450 23.73 2.43 -4.06
CA ALA A 450 23.20 1.08 -4.17
C ALA A 450 21.67 1.09 -4.36
N ASN A 451 20.97 1.94 -3.61
CA ASN A 451 19.52 2.10 -3.77
C ASN A 451 19.14 2.75 -5.11
N LEU A 452 19.91 3.72 -5.60
CA LEU A 452 19.66 4.29 -6.93
C LEU A 452 19.79 3.23 -8.02
N LEU A 453 20.85 2.41 -7.98
CA LEU A 453 21.05 1.33 -8.94
C LEU A 453 19.94 0.28 -8.86
N ALA A 454 19.54 -0.12 -7.65
CA ALA A 454 18.41 -1.02 -7.46
C ALA A 454 17.10 -0.43 -8.01
N PHE A 455 16.82 0.85 -7.73
CA PHE A 455 15.63 1.52 -8.26
C PHE A 455 15.65 1.60 -9.78
N LEU A 456 16.80 1.91 -10.40
CA LEU A 456 16.92 1.95 -11.85
C LEU A 456 16.69 0.56 -12.48
N PHE A 457 17.22 -0.50 -11.88
CA PHE A 457 17.02 -1.86 -12.36
C PHE A 457 15.55 -2.30 -12.20
N PHE A 458 15.00 -2.25 -10.99
CA PHE A 458 13.65 -2.73 -10.72
C PHE A 458 12.56 -1.84 -11.30
N GLY A 459 12.78 -0.52 -11.37
CA GLY A 459 11.80 0.44 -11.87
C GLY A 459 11.72 0.54 -13.39
N PHE A 460 12.76 0.12 -14.12
CA PHE A 460 12.85 0.33 -15.58
C PHE A 460 13.22 -0.91 -16.40
N ILE A 461 13.84 -1.94 -15.82
CA ILE A 461 14.36 -3.10 -16.55
C ILE A 461 13.61 -4.38 -16.17
N HIS A 462 13.61 -4.72 -14.88
CA HIS A 462 13.03 -5.98 -14.41
C HIS A 462 11.50 -5.97 -14.54
N GLN A 463 10.92 -6.98 -15.18
CA GLN A 463 9.46 -7.09 -15.36
C GLN A 463 8.84 -5.91 -16.13
N ALA A 464 9.54 -5.40 -17.15
CA ALA A 464 9.07 -4.31 -18.00
C ALA A 464 8.08 -4.74 -19.10
N ALA A 465 8.09 -6.01 -19.50
CA ALA A 465 7.38 -6.48 -20.68
C ALA A 465 5.86 -6.37 -20.59
N PRO A 466 5.18 -6.65 -19.46
CA PRO A 466 3.73 -6.55 -19.37
C PRO A 466 3.21 -5.14 -19.68
N ILE A 467 3.91 -4.12 -19.17
CA ILE A 467 3.56 -2.71 -19.43
C ILE A 467 3.85 -2.33 -20.88
N GLY A 468 4.98 -2.78 -21.42
CA GLY A 468 5.34 -2.58 -22.83
C GLY A 468 4.27 -3.16 -23.78
N ALA A 469 3.89 -4.42 -23.56
CA ALA A 469 2.88 -5.11 -24.34
C ALA A 469 1.50 -4.43 -24.27
N SER A 470 1.02 -4.08 -23.07
CA SER A 470 -0.26 -3.36 -22.94
C SER A 470 -0.23 -1.99 -23.64
N LEU A 471 0.89 -1.26 -23.61
CA LEU A 471 1.03 0.02 -24.31
C LEU A 471 1.07 -0.11 -25.83
N PHE A 472 1.61 -1.21 -26.35
CA PHE A 472 1.57 -1.54 -27.78
C PHE A 472 0.14 -1.89 -28.21
N LEU A 473 -0.51 -2.81 -27.50
CA LEU A 473 -1.88 -3.24 -27.80
C LEU A 473 -2.89 -2.09 -27.71
N ARG A 474 -2.73 -1.18 -26.74
CA ARG A 474 -3.54 0.05 -26.67
C ARG A 474 -3.56 0.83 -27.99
N ARG A 475 -2.46 0.83 -28.75
CA ARG A 475 -2.34 1.59 -30.00
C ARG A 475 -2.76 0.79 -31.22
N MET A 476 -2.44 -0.50 -31.24
CA MET A 476 -2.55 -1.34 -32.44
C MET A 476 -3.82 -2.17 -32.50
N ALA A 477 -4.38 -2.54 -31.35
CA ALA A 477 -5.50 -3.47 -31.27
C ALA A 477 -6.92 -2.87 -31.41
N PRO A 478 -7.20 -1.57 -31.17
CA PRO A 478 -8.55 -1.05 -31.32
C PRO A 478 -9.14 -1.30 -32.72
N GLY A 479 -10.34 -1.87 -32.80
CA GLY A 479 -11.01 -2.22 -34.05
C GLY A 479 -10.58 -3.55 -34.67
N SER A 480 -9.68 -4.29 -34.03
CA SER A 480 -9.26 -5.63 -34.46
C SER A 480 -10.25 -6.72 -34.03
N GLU A 481 -10.16 -7.90 -34.65
CA GLU A 481 -11.05 -9.04 -34.40
C GLU A 481 -10.86 -9.69 -33.02
N GLY A 482 -9.76 -9.38 -32.33
CA GLY A 482 -9.56 -9.76 -30.94
C GLY A 482 -8.10 -9.88 -30.52
N ILE A 483 -7.91 -9.96 -29.21
CA ILE A 483 -6.63 -10.18 -28.54
C ILE A 483 -6.74 -11.46 -27.70
N LEU A 484 -5.79 -12.37 -27.83
CA LEU A 484 -5.67 -13.55 -26.98
C LEU A 484 -4.37 -13.47 -26.16
N MET A 485 -4.49 -13.39 -24.83
CA MET A 485 -3.38 -13.33 -23.90
C MET A 485 -3.13 -14.71 -23.28
N LEU A 486 -2.13 -15.42 -23.80
CA LEU A 486 -1.62 -16.71 -23.30
C LEU A 486 -0.40 -16.47 -22.40
N THR A 487 -0.59 -15.60 -21.40
CA THR A 487 0.42 -15.22 -20.40
C THR A 487 0.07 -15.82 -19.05
N PRO A 488 0.96 -15.81 -18.04
CA PRO A 488 0.54 -16.06 -16.67
C PRO A 488 -0.65 -15.17 -16.30
N CYS A 489 -1.52 -15.70 -15.44
CA CYS A 489 -2.74 -15.02 -15.04
C CYS A 489 -2.46 -13.65 -14.44
N HIS A 490 -3.32 -12.68 -14.78
CA HIS A 490 -3.26 -11.33 -14.25
C HIS A 490 -1.90 -10.60 -14.47
N LEU A 491 -1.04 -11.09 -15.38
CA LEU A 491 0.26 -10.50 -15.66
C LEU A 491 0.14 -9.10 -16.25
N THR A 492 -0.72 -8.94 -17.27
CA THR A 492 -0.91 -7.69 -18.00
C THR A 492 -2.12 -6.93 -17.46
N PRO A 493 -2.02 -5.59 -17.30
CA PRO A 493 -3.20 -4.78 -17.07
C PRO A 493 -4.15 -4.84 -18.28
N LEU A 494 -5.45 -4.74 -18.01
CA LEU A 494 -6.52 -4.74 -19.01
C LEU A 494 -7.01 -3.31 -19.24
N ALA A 495 -8.25 -3.01 -18.88
CA ALA A 495 -8.94 -1.79 -19.27
C ALA A 495 -8.24 -0.54 -18.73
N SER A 496 -7.59 -0.65 -17.57
CA SER A 496 -6.82 0.47 -16.99
C SER A 496 -5.61 0.92 -17.84
N TYR A 497 -5.12 0.07 -18.76
CA TYR A 497 -4.02 0.40 -19.68
C TYR A 497 -4.43 0.33 -21.15
N LEU A 498 -5.21 -0.67 -21.54
CA LEU A 498 -5.77 -0.82 -22.88
C LEU A 498 -6.78 0.30 -23.19
N GLY A 499 -7.51 0.79 -22.18
CA GLY A 499 -8.57 1.76 -22.37
C GLY A 499 -9.83 1.12 -22.96
N ASP A 500 -10.57 1.92 -23.71
CA ASP A 500 -11.80 1.48 -24.37
C ASP A 500 -11.47 0.58 -25.56
N MET A 501 -11.75 -0.71 -25.41
CA MET A 501 -11.55 -1.74 -26.44
C MET A 501 -12.87 -2.12 -27.12
N ARG A 502 -13.87 -1.23 -27.15
CA ARG A 502 -15.16 -1.48 -27.83
C ARG A 502 -14.93 -1.98 -29.26
N GLY A 503 -15.52 -3.13 -29.57
CA GLY A 503 -15.38 -3.81 -30.87
C GLY A 503 -14.22 -4.80 -30.96
N THR A 504 -13.33 -4.84 -29.96
CA THR A 504 -12.18 -5.77 -29.92
C THR A 504 -12.25 -6.65 -28.68
N PRO A 505 -12.66 -7.93 -28.81
CA PRO A 505 -12.71 -8.83 -27.67
C PRO A 505 -11.29 -9.18 -27.20
N VAL A 506 -11.05 -9.10 -25.90
CA VAL A 506 -9.80 -9.46 -25.23
C VAL A 506 -10.03 -10.70 -24.37
N ARG A 507 -9.37 -11.79 -24.73
CA ARG A 507 -9.37 -13.07 -24.00
C ARG A 507 -8.09 -13.22 -23.22
N PHE A 508 -8.18 -13.64 -21.96
CA PHE A 508 -7.00 -13.81 -21.11
C PHE A 508 -7.24 -14.88 -20.05
N THR A 509 -6.14 -15.44 -19.55
CA THR A 509 -6.17 -16.48 -18.50
C THR A 509 -6.36 -15.87 -17.11
N THR A 510 -7.19 -16.49 -16.28
CA THR A 510 -7.41 -16.10 -14.88
C THR A 510 -6.79 -17.09 -13.89
N CYS A 511 -6.52 -16.62 -12.68
CA CYS A 511 -6.13 -17.47 -11.53
C CYS A 511 -7.20 -17.39 -10.45
N GLU A 512 -8.27 -18.15 -10.66
CA GLU A 512 -9.27 -18.36 -9.62
C GLU A 512 -8.80 -19.52 -8.73
N PRO A 513 -8.74 -19.36 -7.40
CA PRO A 513 -8.46 -20.49 -6.52
C PRO A 513 -9.65 -21.46 -6.58
N PRO A 514 -9.48 -22.74 -6.20
CA PRO A 514 -10.62 -23.63 -6.01
C PRO A 514 -11.51 -23.07 -4.90
N LEU A 515 -12.62 -22.41 -5.28
CA LEU A 515 -13.55 -21.78 -4.36
C LEU A 515 -14.59 -22.81 -3.89
N PRO A 516 -14.53 -23.26 -2.62
CA PRO A 516 -15.57 -24.12 -2.09
C PRO A 516 -16.89 -23.32 -1.97
N GLU A 517 -18.05 -23.99 -2.01
CA GLU A 517 -19.35 -23.30 -1.96
C GLU A 517 -19.48 -22.43 -0.71
N GLU A 518 -18.83 -22.81 0.40
CA GLU A 518 -18.75 -22.03 1.62
C GLU A 518 -18.04 -20.69 1.43
N ALA A 519 -17.07 -20.59 0.53
CA ALA A 519 -16.36 -19.35 0.23
C ALA A 519 -17.20 -18.37 -0.60
N LEU A 520 -18.18 -18.88 -1.34
CA LEU A 520 -19.01 -18.08 -2.23
C LEU A 520 -20.02 -17.24 -1.46
N SER A 521 -20.34 -16.06 -2.00
CA SER A 521 -21.45 -15.29 -1.48
C SER A 521 -22.79 -16.02 -1.74
N PRO A 522 -23.73 -16.05 -0.78
CA PRO A 522 -25.01 -16.76 -0.97
C PRO A 522 -25.78 -16.32 -2.22
N ASP A 523 -25.66 -15.05 -2.60
CA ASP A 523 -26.34 -14.49 -3.77
C ASP A 523 -25.68 -14.96 -5.07
N PHE A 524 -24.36 -15.09 -5.07
CA PHE A 524 -23.62 -15.65 -6.20
C PHE A 524 -24.05 -17.10 -6.44
N VAL A 525 -24.15 -17.90 -5.37
CA VAL A 525 -24.70 -19.27 -5.44
C VAL A 525 -26.13 -19.27 -5.98
N ALA A 526 -27.00 -18.36 -5.51
CA ALA A 526 -28.36 -18.23 -6.03
C ALA A 526 -28.42 -17.77 -7.50
N SER A 527 -27.45 -16.97 -7.96
CA SER A 527 -27.33 -16.58 -9.37
C SER A 527 -26.90 -17.75 -10.25
N LEU A 528 -25.94 -18.56 -9.80
CA LEU A 528 -25.49 -19.77 -10.49
C LEU A 528 -26.63 -20.79 -10.61
N ARG A 529 -27.36 -21.04 -9.52
CA ARG A 529 -28.52 -21.96 -9.52
C ARG A 529 -29.64 -21.50 -10.46
N ARG A 530 -29.87 -20.19 -10.58
CA ARG A 530 -30.85 -19.65 -11.54
C ARG A 530 -30.42 -19.82 -13.00
N ARG A 531 -29.13 -19.63 -13.31
CA ARG A 531 -28.62 -19.90 -14.66
C ARG A 531 -28.68 -21.39 -15.01
N ALA A 532 -28.27 -22.25 -14.08
CA ALA A 532 -28.38 -23.69 -14.24
C ALA A 532 -29.83 -24.16 -14.46
N ALA A 533 -30.82 -23.44 -13.93
CA ALA A 533 -32.24 -23.71 -14.15
C ALA A 533 -32.78 -23.15 -15.49
N MET A 534 -32.05 -22.26 -16.15
CA MET A 534 -32.39 -21.71 -17.48
C MET A 534 -31.71 -22.48 -18.63
N ASP A 535 -30.71 -23.31 -18.34
CA ASP A 535 -30.12 -24.22 -19.33
C ASP A 535 -31.10 -25.34 -19.68
N VAL A 536 -31.42 -25.44 -20.98
CA VAL A 536 -32.31 -26.46 -21.54
C VAL A 536 -31.64 -27.85 -21.44
N PRO A 537 -32.35 -28.91 -21.03
CA PRO A 537 -31.79 -30.27 -20.99
C PRO A 537 -31.37 -30.72 -22.40
N GLY A 538 -30.07 -30.63 -22.70
CA GLY A 538 -29.53 -30.99 -24.02
C GLY A 538 -28.21 -30.30 -24.37
N SER A 539 -27.92 -29.13 -23.81
CA SER A 539 -26.59 -28.53 -23.86
C SER A 539 -25.71 -29.21 -22.81
N ARG A 540 -24.91 -30.19 -23.21
CA ARG A 540 -23.84 -30.73 -22.35
C ARG A 540 -22.70 -29.72 -22.22
N ALA A 541 -22.94 -28.61 -21.53
CA ALA A 541 -21.89 -27.85 -20.88
C ALA A 541 -21.92 -28.24 -19.40
N PRO A 542 -21.04 -29.14 -18.92
CA PRO A 542 -20.97 -29.42 -17.51
C PRO A 542 -20.64 -28.12 -16.76
N LEU A 543 -21.32 -27.86 -15.63
CA LEU A 543 -20.98 -26.86 -14.61
C LEU A 543 -19.61 -27.20 -13.97
N ARG A 544 -18.56 -27.30 -14.78
CA ARG A 544 -17.20 -27.68 -14.41
C ARG A 544 -16.23 -26.70 -15.05
N GLY A 545 -16.04 -25.60 -14.34
CA GLY A 545 -15.12 -24.53 -14.68
C GLY A 545 -15.49 -23.32 -13.86
N SER A 546 -14.58 -22.83 -13.03
CA SER A 546 -14.70 -21.55 -12.33
C SER A 546 -14.54 -20.41 -13.34
N THR A 547 -15.43 -20.32 -14.33
CA THR A 547 -15.55 -19.10 -15.09
C THR A 547 -16.31 -18.13 -14.19
N SER A 548 -15.67 -17.01 -13.85
CA SER A 548 -16.37 -15.87 -13.28
C SER A 548 -17.65 -15.67 -14.11
N PRO A 549 -18.87 -15.82 -13.55
CA PRO A 549 -20.12 -15.66 -14.29
C PRO A 549 -20.33 -14.23 -14.82
N TYR A 550 -19.35 -13.36 -14.59
CA TYR A 550 -19.23 -11.98 -14.99
C TYR A 550 -18.38 -11.77 -16.25
N ALA A 551 -17.54 -12.74 -16.61
CA ALA A 551 -16.67 -12.63 -17.77
C ALA A 551 -17.39 -12.86 -19.10
N ASP A 552 -18.36 -13.79 -19.12
CA ASP A 552 -19.06 -14.22 -20.34
C ASP A 552 -20.41 -13.51 -20.54
N ALA A 553 -20.62 -12.35 -19.91
CA ALA A 553 -21.86 -11.61 -20.08
C ALA A 553 -22.01 -11.07 -21.52
N PRO A 554 -23.21 -11.10 -22.11
CA PRO A 554 -23.45 -10.57 -23.45
C PRO A 554 -22.99 -9.12 -23.56
N GLY A 555 -22.06 -8.84 -24.50
CA GLY A 555 -21.48 -7.51 -24.71
C GLY A 555 -20.21 -7.21 -23.90
N ASN A 556 -19.78 -8.09 -23.00
CA ASN A 556 -18.46 -7.96 -22.38
C ASN A 556 -17.38 -8.34 -23.39
N ILE A 557 -16.47 -7.40 -23.63
CA ILE A 557 -15.33 -7.61 -24.52
C ILE A 557 -14.18 -8.33 -23.80
N PHE A 558 -14.15 -8.36 -22.46
CA PHE A 558 -13.10 -9.04 -21.69
C PHE A 558 -13.56 -10.42 -21.25
N VAL A 559 -13.11 -11.45 -21.96
CA VAL A 559 -13.54 -12.84 -21.75
C VAL A 559 -12.45 -13.61 -21.00
N THR A 560 -12.83 -14.28 -19.92
CA THR A 560 -11.89 -15.08 -19.12
C THR A 560 -11.87 -16.50 -19.63
N VAL A 561 -10.70 -17.11 -19.66
CA VAL A 561 -10.63 -18.54 -19.88
C VAL A 561 -10.03 -19.23 -18.67
N ALA A 562 -10.86 -20.08 -18.06
CA ALA A 562 -10.45 -20.96 -16.98
C ALA A 562 -9.47 -21.99 -17.54
N ALA A 563 -8.33 -22.15 -16.87
CA ALA A 563 -7.42 -23.22 -17.20
C ALA A 563 -8.06 -24.58 -16.85
N GLY A 564 -7.91 -25.58 -17.72
CA GLY A 564 -8.79 -26.75 -17.80
C GLY A 564 -9.07 -27.50 -16.48
N ALA A 565 -10.31 -27.94 -16.32
CA ALA A 565 -10.81 -28.68 -15.16
C ALA A 565 -10.42 -30.18 -15.21
N GLY A 566 -9.22 -30.51 -14.73
CA GLY A 566 -8.72 -31.88 -14.54
C GLY A 566 -8.10 -32.16 -13.17
N TYR A 567 -8.30 -31.26 -12.20
CA TYR A 567 -7.54 -31.21 -10.95
C TYR A 567 -8.13 -32.12 -9.86
N ARG A 568 -7.35 -33.13 -9.42
CA ARG A 568 -7.63 -33.92 -8.21
C ARG A 568 -6.97 -33.23 -7.00
N PRO A 569 -7.69 -32.93 -5.90
CA PRO A 569 -7.19 -32.06 -4.83
C PRO A 569 -6.12 -32.67 -3.93
N GLU A 570 -5.82 -33.97 -4.08
CA GLU A 570 -5.01 -34.69 -3.10
C GLU A 570 -3.54 -34.87 -3.52
N THR A 571 -3.12 -34.42 -4.71
CA THR A 571 -1.75 -34.70 -5.16
C THR A 571 -0.95 -33.59 -5.86
N ASP A 572 -1.52 -32.48 -6.34
CA ASP A 572 -0.72 -31.56 -7.17
C ASP A 572 -0.95 -30.07 -6.89
N LEU A 573 0.03 -29.42 -6.25
CA LEU A 573 0.11 -28.02 -5.82
C LEU A 573 0.23 -26.97 -6.95
N LEU A 574 -0.44 -27.10 -8.10
CA LEU A 574 0.18 -26.55 -9.32
C LEU A 574 -0.83 -25.75 -10.20
N PHE A 575 -1.19 -24.53 -9.79
CA PHE A 575 -1.50 -23.44 -10.75
C PHE A 575 -0.65 -22.17 -10.52
N SER A 576 -0.11 -21.98 -9.32
CA SER A 576 1.16 -21.25 -9.15
C SER A 576 2.36 -22.14 -9.51
N ALA A 577 2.16 -23.44 -9.60
CA ALA A 577 3.21 -24.39 -9.94
C ALA A 577 2.84 -25.34 -11.12
N GLY A 578 1.70 -25.19 -11.82
CA GLY A 578 1.28 -26.03 -12.99
C GLY A 578 2.43 -26.66 -13.76
N SER A 579 2.47 -27.99 -13.87
CA SER A 579 3.54 -28.65 -14.63
C SER A 579 3.56 -28.03 -16.03
N SER A 580 4.73 -27.90 -16.64
CA SER A 580 4.83 -27.24 -17.95
C SER A 580 3.98 -27.88 -19.06
N ALA A 581 3.46 -29.09 -18.82
CA ALA A 581 2.50 -29.79 -19.65
C ALA A 581 1.04 -29.30 -19.52
N GLU A 582 0.57 -28.94 -18.32
CA GLU A 582 -0.81 -28.47 -18.10
C GLU A 582 -1.03 -27.05 -18.65
N THR A 583 -0.04 -26.17 -18.49
CA THR A 583 -0.04 -24.84 -19.10
C THR A 583 -0.07 -24.93 -20.63
N LEU A 584 0.69 -25.87 -21.18
CA LEU A 584 0.74 -26.13 -22.62
C LEU A 584 -0.59 -26.68 -23.14
N GLN A 585 -1.17 -27.68 -22.46
CA GLN A 585 -2.46 -28.25 -22.83
C GLN A 585 -3.58 -27.20 -22.79
N THR A 586 -3.61 -26.34 -21.76
CA THR A 586 -4.56 -25.24 -21.67
C THR A 586 -4.39 -24.25 -22.82
N ALA A 587 -3.16 -23.85 -23.12
CA ALA A 587 -2.86 -22.91 -24.22
C ALA A 587 -3.25 -23.50 -25.59
N THR A 588 -2.97 -24.79 -25.81
CA THR A 588 -3.36 -25.52 -27.02
C THR A 588 -4.89 -25.57 -27.16
N SER A 589 -5.61 -26.03 -26.14
CA SER A 589 -7.09 -26.10 -26.19
C SER A 589 -7.73 -24.73 -26.37
N LEU A 590 -7.10 -23.68 -25.85
CA LEU A 590 -7.52 -22.29 -26.04
C LEU A 590 -7.40 -21.84 -27.49
N MET A 591 -6.21 -22.01 -28.08
CA MET A 591 -5.99 -21.66 -29.48
C MET A 591 -6.86 -22.51 -30.41
N GLU A 592 -6.97 -23.81 -30.15
CA GLU A 592 -7.87 -24.71 -30.88
C GLU A 592 -9.31 -24.19 -30.81
N ALA A 593 -9.83 -23.85 -29.63
CA ALA A 593 -11.19 -23.33 -29.49
C ALA A 593 -11.42 -22.03 -30.28
N GLU A 594 -10.43 -21.14 -30.37
CA GLU A 594 -10.51 -19.94 -31.21
C GLU A 594 -10.53 -20.30 -32.71
N VAL A 595 -9.59 -21.15 -33.14
CA VAL A 595 -9.44 -21.57 -34.53
C VAL A 595 -10.68 -22.33 -35.01
N PHE A 596 -11.16 -23.31 -34.24
CA PHE A 596 -12.35 -24.10 -34.56
C PHE A 596 -13.64 -23.28 -34.57
N ALA A 597 -13.70 -22.20 -33.78
CA ALA A 597 -14.85 -21.28 -33.81
C ALA A 597 -14.81 -20.27 -34.97
N GLY A 598 -13.81 -20.34 -35.86
CA GLY A 598 -13.62 -19.36 -36.93
C GLY A 598 -13.23 -17.96 -36.43
N ARG A 599 -12.76 -17.86 -35.18
CA ARG A 599 -12.42 -16.62 -34.49
C ARG A 599 -10.90 -16.53 -34.29
N LYS A 600 -10.11 -16.54 -35.38
CA LYS A 600 -8.65 -16.35 -35.26
C LYS A 600 -8.38 -14.93 -34.73
N PRO A 601 -7.88 -14.73 -33.50
CA PRO A 601 -7.63 -13.38 -32.97
C PRO A 601 -6.62 -12.61 -33.83
N SER A 602 -6.74 -11.29 -33.89
CA SER A 602 -5.76 -10.47 -34.61
C SER A 602 -4.41 -10.42 -33.90
N PHE A 603 -4.40 -10.53 -32.57
CA PHE A 603 -3.19 -10.50 -31.74
C PHE A 603 -3.15 -11.68 -30.78
N VAL A 604 -1.99 -12.34 -30.67
CA VAL A 604 -1.72 -13.36 -29.63
C VAL A 604 -0.50 -12.95 -28.82
N VAL A 605 -0.64 -12.89 -27.50
CA VAL A 605 0.42 -12.50 -26.57
C VAL A 605 0.88 -13.73 -25.80
N LEU A 606 2.17 -14.06 -25.87
CA LEU A 606 2.73 -15.26 -25.24
C LEU A 606 4.24 -15.15 -25.05
N TYR A 607 4.82 -15.97 -24.18
CA TYR A 607 6.28 -16.02 -24.00
C TYR A 607 6.95 -16.90 -25.05
N GLU A 608 8.19 -16.56 -25.42
CA GLU A 608 9.02 -17.32 -26.36
C GLU A 608 9.13 -18.82 -26.02
N GLY A 609 9.25 -19.15 -24.73
CA GLY A 609 9.22 -20.54 -24.26
C GLY A 609 7.92 -21.28 -24.60
N LEU A 610 6.77 -20.61 -24.52
CA LEU A 610 5.47 -21.18 -24.90
C LEU A 610 5.33 -21.26 -26.43
N LEU A 611 5.83 -20.26 -27.17
CA LEU A 611 5.82 -20.26 -28.64
C LEU A 611 6.51 -21.51 -29.19
N ARG A 612 7.72 -21.78 -28.72
CA ARG A 612 8.53 -22.92 -29.15
C ARG A 612 7.82 -24.25 -28.93
N ARG A 613 7.11 -24.38 -27.80
CA ARG A 613 6.37 -25.61 -27.45
C ARG A 613 5.11 -25.77 -28.28
N LEU A 614 4.35 -24.69 -28.49
CA LEU A 614 3.16 -24.71 -29.35
C LEU A 614 3.52 -25.11 -30.79
N GLY A 615 4.60 -24.52 -31.33
CA GLY A 615 5.09 -24.87 -32.67
C GLY A 615 5.62 -26.30 -32.80
N GLN A 616 6.07 -26.93 -31.70
CA GLN A 616 6.45 -28.35 -31.70
C GLN A 616 5.25 -29.30 -31.62
N LEU A 617 4.17 -28.89 -30.94
CA LEU A 617 2.97 -29.70 -30.77
C LEU A 617 2.06 -29.65 -31.99
N ASP A 618 1.69 -28.45 -32.43
CA ASP A 618 0.81 -28.23 -33.58
C ASP A 618 1.16 -26.90 -34.28
N PRO A 619 1.98 -26.95 -35.35
CA PRO A 619 2.32 -25.78 -36.15
C PRO A 619 1.12 -25.07 -36.78
N ALA A 620 0.01 -25.79 -37.04
CA ALA A 620 -1.16 -25.22 -37.72
C ALA A 620 -1.86 -24.14 -36.88
N LEU A 621 -1.74 -24.22 -35.56
CA LEU A 621 -2.27 -23.20 -34.64
C LEU A 621 -1.61 -21.83 -34.83
N LEU A 622 -0.36 -21.81 -35.30
CA LEU A 622 0.43 -20.60 -35.52
C LEU A 622 0.45 -20.18 -37.00
N GLU A 623 -0.21 -20.92 -37.89
CA GLU A 623 -0.24 -20.62 -39.30
C GLU A 623 -1.01 -19.31 -39.59
N GLY A 624 -0.36 -18.42 -40.32
CA GLY A 624 -0.84 -17.08 -40.61
C GLY A 624 -0.58 -16.07 -39.49
N TYR A 625 0.33 -16.34 -38.56
CA TYR A 625 0.80 -15.36 -37.57
C TYR A 625 2.27 -15.02 -37.77
N GLU A 626 2.59 -13.73 -37.68
CA GLU A 626 3.96 -13.20 -37.70
C GLU A 626 4.30 -12.46 -36.41
N LEU A 627 5.59 -12.37 -36.09
CA LEU A 627 6.06 -11.61 -34.92
C LEU A 627 5.96 -10.10 -35.16
N CYS A 628 5.11 -9.43 -34.39
CA CYS A 628 4.92 -7.98 -34.50
C CYS A 628 5.73 -7.17 -33.50
N ALA A 629 5.88 -7.69 -32.28
CA ALA A 629 6.58 -6.99 -31.22
C ALA A 629 7.16 -7.97 -30.21
N GLU A 630 8.27 -7.55 -29.62
CA GLU A 630 9.00 -8.32 -28.61
C GLU A 630 9.37 -7.39 -27.45
N PHE A 631 9.21 -7.90 -26.23
CA PHE A 631 9.45 -7.17 -25.01
C PHE A 631 10.25 -8.00 -24.00
N SER A 632 11.34 -7.44 -23.50
CA SER A 632 12.20 -8.08 -22.50
C SER A 632 11.73 -7.78 -21.07
N ASP A 633 11.74 -8.79 -20.18
CA ASP A 633 11.59 -8.60 -18.72
C ASP A 633 12.92 -8.51 -17.95
N GLY A 634 14.04 -8.41 -18.69
CA GLY A 634 15.37 -8.37 -18.11
C GLY A 634 15.99 -9.75 -17.84
N PRO A 635 17.22 -9.78 -17.28
CA PRO A 635 18.09 -10.96 -17.29
C PRO A 635 17.80 -12.01 -16.21
N VAL A 636 16.88 -11.75 -15.27
CA VAL A 636 16.64 -12.63 -14.11
C VAL A 636 15.21 -13.15 -14.19
N ARG A 637 15.05 -14.46 -14.42
CA ARG A 637 13.76 -15.16 -14.26
C ARG A 637 13.92 -16.46 -13.50
N VAL A 638 12.89 -16.76 -12.71
CA VAL A 638 12.84 -17.86 -11.73
C VAL A 638 11.98 -19.03 -12.24
N ASP A 639 11.24 -18.86 -13.35
CA ASP A 639 10.27 -19.85 -13.84
C ASP A 639 10.54 -20.26 -15.30
N SER A 640 10.84 -21.54 -15.50
CA SER A 640 11.14 -22.16 -16.81
C SER A 640 9.94 -22.25 -17.75
N ARG A 641 8.73 -21.94 -17.27
CA ARG A 641 7.50 -21.90 -18.09
C ARG A 641 7.40 -20.62 -18.93
N TYR A 642 8.08 -19.56 -18.51
CA TYR A 642 8.02 -18.22 -19.12
C TYR A 642 9.40 -17.76 -19.55
N GLU A 643 10.14 -18.68 -20.17
CA GLU A 643 11.47 -18.42 -20.71
C GLU A 643 11.43 -17.45 -21.88
N GLY A 644 12.45 -16.61 -21.95
CA GLY A 644 12.66 -15.68 -23.06
C GLY A 644 11.84 -14.41 -22.97
N GLN A 645 11.58 -13.81 -24.12
CA GLN A 645 10.90 -12.52 -24.23
C GLN A 645 9.39 -12.71 -24.31
N LEU A 646 8.64 -11.67 -23.94
CA LEU A 646 7.20 -11.61 -24.16
C LEU A 646 6.96 -11.17 -25.60
N LEU A 647 6.27 -12.00 -26.37
CA LEU A 647 6.04 -11.82 -27.79
C LEU A 647 4.59 -11.44 -28.05
N ILE A 648 4.38 -10.61 -29.06
CA ILE A 648 3.07 -10.34 -29.66
C ILE A 648 3.13 -10.81 -31.11
N LEU A 649 2.33 -11.83 -31.41
CA LEU A 649 2.09 -12.29 -32.77
C LEU A 649 0.89 -11.54 -33.34
N CYS A 650 0.96 -11.08 -34.59
CA CYS A 650 -0.22 -10.60 -35.31
C CYS A 650 -0.59 -11.56 -36.41
N ARG A 651 -1.88 -11.66 -36.68
CA ARG A 651 -2.37 -12.38 -37.84
C ARG A 651 -1.98 -11.63 -39.11
N ASP A 652 -1.29 -12.32 -40.01
CA ASP A 652 -0.94 -11.82 -41.32
C ASP A 652 -2.23 -11.72 -42.14
N VAL A 653 -2.68 -10.48 -42.36
CA VAL A 653 -3.83 -10.20 -43.22
C VAL A 653 -3.23 -9.97 -44.61
N ALA A 654 -2.79 -11.04 -45.26
CA ALA A 654 -2.62 -11.00 -46.70
C ALA A 654 -4.00 -10.68 -47.29
N GLU A 655 -4.11 -9.50 -47.92
CA GLU A 655 -5.33 -8.86 -48.44
C GLU A 655 -6.27 -9.79 -49.21
#